data_AF-A0AAD6CLF3-F1
#
_entry.id   AF-A0AAD6CLF3-F1
#
_cell.length_a   1.000
_cell.length_b   1.000
_cell.length_c   1.000
_cell.angle_alpha   90.00
_cell.angle_beta   90.00
_cell.angle_gamma   90.00
#
_symmetry.space_group_name_H-M   'P 1'
#
loop_
_entity.id
_entity.type
_entity.pdbx_description
1 polymer ?
#
loop_
_entity_poly.entity_id
_entity_poly.type
_entity_poly.pdbx_seq_one_letter_code
_entity_poly.pdbx_strand_id
1 'polypeptide(L)'
;MPYIARGEELPEAAVRGGLVDPRADHQQSFNKRISCRDVTDFISNTAEVSPLELRDKKAAAKHTSDSRARLYKILARTNELSRPLAVKCSDQPISDLLPGLVVSGGLSRSPAFDCLPVVSHWGDRTDDFSAEDPNATVRLTSTWSTIHVRGEGATRESPHGAPCWSLKTHGLGPVEVGSGKFAQQYDSESDTLTTTVNLPRRPDTVHTKGVLGAATSIAWMRNARVADAVDCAVGLLADASILLEARDKVITGGKTVTLDFAEVREAVMPSWCNARKPLPAKLSGVADSPDEYTDALFAAEACEGPLINTSIFSMSIGYNRGVYGGSISGIWAVMDSAFVLDYSIGTDSSAMADRLSFAFAEVTASAEASASAGPHIDDIRIVKGCNYGCLRQKTILEDNDPVESSPCMVVWNDLDRLARYKLADAVFCHVYYDSGGGEQMAAIAGLGCVAHDWIDLGADVLCGEVSNIIPSLTRGSLEEEPLAEVYSRLIGAMIWYRNNDPYNPAALCLLFTHWWQLSNCRHRPVTLLGRTDIGVEAAIAPTMPDGRPELEHFRVNGTRVERGEGPLSSAEARLAALVSGDILPETRAVIEHLVNPVMAYVKGGDSLPAESEYVGTVLAAEVAYPHGQKIMELWDLAIVMWECGAMWAAGVAGLCYTHTGKANCDRARHDLADHTWT
;
A
#
# COMPACT_ATOMS: atom_id res chain seq x y z
N MET A 1 41.24 -7.50 9.64
CA MET A 1 41.53 -8.62 8.72
C MET A 1 40.45 -8.60 7.66
N PRO A 2 40.75 -8.66 6.35
CA PRO A 2 39.71 -8.83 5.35
C PRO A 2 39.20 -10.27 5.47
N TYR A 3 37.96 -10.43 5.89
CA TYR A 3 37.34 -11.75 5.96
C TYR A 3 36.93 -12.16 4.55
N ILE A 4 37.47 -13.28 4.08
CA ILE A 4 37.06 -13.92 2.83
C ILE A 4 35.69 -14.54 3.10
N ALA A 5 34.64 -13.87 2.66
CA ALA A 5 33.28 -14.39 2.71
C ALA A 5 33.19 -15.63 1.80
N ARG A 6 33.15 -16.82 2.38
CA ARG A 6 32.82 -18.05 1.65
C ARG A 6 31.32 -18.04 1.32
N GLY A 7 30.95 -17.33 0.24
CA GLY A 7 29.68 -17.56 -0.45
C GLY A 7 29.58 -19.00 -0.99
N GLU A 8 30.72 -19.69 -1.13
CA GLU A 8 30.84 -21.05 -1.67
C GLU A 8 30.34 -22.17 -0.75
N GLU A 9 30.02 -21.89 0.53
CA GLU A 9 29.55 -22.91 1.50
C GLU A 9 28.06 -22.81 1.88
N LEU A 10 27.33 -21.83 1.35
CA LEU A 10 25.88 -21.80 1.51
C LEU A 10 25.24 -22.82 0.55
N PRO A 11 24.33 -23.69 1.01
CA PRO A 11 23.55 -24.54 0.12
C PRO A 11 22.90 -23.72 -0.99
N GLU A 12 22.76 -24.27 -2.19
CA GLU A 12 22.11 -23.60 -3.33
C GLU A 12 20.72 -23.05 -2.96
N ALA A 13 19.99 -23.76 -2.09
CA ALA A 13 18.71 -23.31 -1.53
C ALA A 13 18.83 -22.15 -0.53
N ALA A 14 19.96 -21.95 0.15
CA ALA A 14 20.19 -20.80 1.03
C ALA A 14 20.75 -19.58 0.27
N VAL A 15 21.57 -19.81 -0.77
CA VAL A 15 22.04 -18.77 -1.71
C VAL A 15 20.87 -18.25 -2.53
N ARG A 16 20.08 -19.16 -3.10
CA ARG A 16 18.89 -18.82 -3.86
C ARG A 16 17.67 -18.65 -2.99
N GLY A 17 17.68 -18.85 -1.68
CA GLY A 17 16.46 -18.90 -0.87
C GLY A 17 15.39 -19.94 -1.30
N GLY A 18 15.73 -20.91 -2.15
CA GLY A 18 14.79 -21.86 -2.76
C GLY A 18 14.09 -21.36 -4.04
N LEU A 19 14.60 -20.31 -4.70
CA LEU A 19 13.82 -19.45 -5.60
C LEU A 19 13.96 -19.70 -7.11
N VAL A 20 12.91 -19.31 -7.83
CA VAL A 20 12.93 -18.92 -9.25
C VAL A 20 13.04 -17.39 -9.33
N ASP A 21 13.89 -16.86 -10.22
CA ASP A 21 14.10 -15.41 -10.35
C ASP A 21 12.75 -14.67 -10.54
N PRO A 22 12.37 -13.74 -9.64
CA PRO A 22 11.16 -12.92 -9.81
C PRO A 22 11.22 -12.06 -11.09
N ARG A 23 12.42 -11.82 -11.61
CA ARG A 23 12.73 -11.10 -12.86
C ARG A 23 12.73 -12.02 -14.08
N ALA A 24 12.32 -13.28 -13.94
CA ALA A 24 12.14 -14.12 -15.12
C ALA A 24 10.99 -13.54 -15.95
N ASP A 25 11.34 -12.74 -16.97
CA ASP A 25 10.45 -12.10 -17.96
C ASP A 25 9.50 -13.06 -18.70
N HIS A 26 9.53 -14.35 -18.34
CA HIS A 26 8.87 -15.47 -18.97
C HIS A 26 8.17 -16.42 -17.99
N GLN A 27 7.86 -16.00 -16.75
CA GLN A 27 6.96 -16.81 -15.92
C GLN A 27 5.63 -17.00 -16.65
N GLN A 28 5.33 -18.25 -17.03
CA GLN A 28 4.15 -18.56 -17.84
C GLN A 28 2.84 -18.14 -17.14
N SER A 29 2.86 -18.11 -15.81
CA SER A 29 1.76 -17.61 -14.96
C SER A 29 1.43 -16.15 -15.23
N PHE A 30 2.41 -15.28 -15.50
CA PHE A 30 2.18 -13.85 -15.74
C PHE A 30 1.35 -13.56 -16.99
N ASN A 31 1.35 -14.50 -17.94
CA ASN A 31 0.56 -14.40 -19.16
C ASN A 31 -0.87 -14.99 -19.02
N LYS A 32 -1.28 -15.47 -17.84
CA LYS A 32 -2.62 -16.01 -17.59
C LYS A 32 -3.56 -14.92 -17.05
N ARG A 33 -4.86 -15.22 -17.00
CA ARG A 33 -5.85 -14.33 -16.36
C ARG A 33 -5.54 -14.25 -14.87
N ILE A 34 -5.63 -13.04 -14.32
CA ILE A 34 -5.52 -12.79 -12.87
C ILE A 34 -6.89 -13.12 -12.27
N SER A 35 -6.97 -14.10 -11.38
CA SER A 35 -8.24 -14.49 -10.76
C SER A 35 -8.05 -15.12 -9.39
N CYS A 36 -9.10 -15.05 -8.57
CA CYS A 36 -9.18 -15.66 -7.24
C CYS A 36 -10.64 -16.02 -6.90
N ARG A 37 -10.83 -16.66 -5.74
CA ARG A 37 -12.13 -17.04 -5.20
C ARG A 37 -13.02 -15.80 -5.00
N ASP A 38 -12.49 -14.74 -4.41
CA ASP A 38 -13.27 -13.54 -4.07
C ASP A 38 -13.89 -12.87 -5.30
N VAL A 39 -13.14 -12.71 -6.40
CA VAL A 39 -13.69 -12.13 -7.65
C VAL A 39 -14.79 -13.03 -8.24
N THR A 40 -14.59 -14.35 -8.19
CA THR A 40 -15.57 -15.32 -8.67
C THR A 40 -16.85 -15.29 -7.83
N ASP A 41 -16.70 -15.19 -6.51
CA ASP A 41 -17.80 -15.11 -5.56
C ASP A 41 -18.54 -13.79 -5.67
N PHE A 42 -17.85 -12.67 -5.84
CA PHE A 42 -18.45 -11.36 -6.05
C PHE A 42 -19.31 -11.37 -7.31
N ILE A 43 -18.74 -11.74 -8.46
CA ILE A 43 -19.44 -11.83 -9.75
C ILE A 43 -20.66 -12.77 -9.66
N SER A 44 -20.54 -13.88 -8.93
CA SER A 44 -21.63 -14.83 -8.75
C SER A 44 -22.77 -14.29 -7.89
N ASN A 45 -22.51 -13.29 -7.04
CA ASN A 45 -23.42 -12.77 -6.03
C ASN A 45 -24.03 -11.40 -6.35
N THR A 46 -23.58 -10.69 -7.38
CA THR A 46 -24.19 -9.42 -7.81
C THR A 46 -25.67 -9.64 -8.12
N ALA A 47 -26.54 -8.99 -7.34
CA ALA A 47 -27.99 -9.15 -7.45
C ALA A 47 -28.57 -8.01 -8.31
N GLU A 48 -29.37 -8.34 -9.32
CA GLU A 48 -30.30 -7.38 -9.96
C GLU A 48 -31.45 -7.09 -8.97
N VAL A 49 -31.16 -6.35 -7.90
CA VAL A 49 -32.19 -5.84 -7.00
C VAL A 49 -32.01 -4.33 -6.93
N SER A 50 -33.00 -3.60 -7.44
CA SER A 50 -33.05 -2.15 -7.31
C SER A 50 -32.90 -1.75 -5.83
N PRO A 51 -32.04 -0.80 -5.46
CA PRO A 51 -31.89 -0.32 -4.08
C PRO A 51 -33.21 0.17 -3.45
N LEU A 52 -34.21 0.48 -4.30
CA LEU A 52 -35.53 0.98 -3.92
C LEU A 52 -36.60 -0.12 -3.83
N GLU A 53 -36.37 -1.29 -4.41
CA GLU A 53 -37.29 -2.41 -4.36
C GLU A 53 -36.78 -3.44 -3.35
N LEU A 54 -37.33 -3.43 -2.13
CA LEU A 54 -37.83 -4.64 -1.44
C LEU A 54 -37.96 -4.43 0.08
N ARG A 55 -39.18 -4.08 0.50
CA ARG A 55 -39.62 -4.29 1.88
C ARG A 55 -39.98 -5.76 2.21
N ASP A 56 -40.06 -6.68 1.24
CA ASP A 56 -40.74 -7.97 1.51
C ASP A 56 -40.27 -9.26 0.80
N LYS A 57 -39.13 -9.34 0.09
CA LYS A 57 -38.72 -10.65 -0.48
C LYS A 57 -37.25 -11.02 -0.33
N LYS A 58 -37.11 -12.17 0.33
CA LYS A 58 -36.13 -13.26 0.16
C LYS A 58 -34.80 -13.19 0.92
N ALA A 59 -34.76 -14.00 1.98
CA ALA A 59 -33.66 -14.92 2.25
C ALA A 59 -33.89 -16.21 1.42
N ALA A 60 -33.06 -16.46 0.40
CA ALA A 60 -32.77 -17.77 -0.21
C ALA A 60 -32.28 -17.57 -1.67
N ALA A 61 -30.97 -17.44 -1.85
CA ALA A 61 -30.34 -17.70 -3.15
C ALA A 61 -29.09 -18.55 -2.89
N LYS A 62 -29.24 -19.87 -3.03
CA LYS A 62 -28.12 -20.83 -3.09
C LYS A 62 -27.51 -20.80 -4.48
N HIS A 63 -26.22 -21.07 -4.59
CA HIS A 63 -25.47 -21.24 -5.85
C HIS A 63 -26.22 -22.17 -6.82
N THR A 64 -26.73 -21.61 -7.91
CA THR A 64 -27.41 -22.32 -9.02
C THR A 64 -26.71 -22.04 -10.35
N SER A 65 -27.08 -22.75 -11.42
CA SER A 65 -26.61 -22.55 -12.81
C SER A 65 -26.61 -21.09 -13.29
N ASP A 66 -27.43 -20.24 -12.66
CA ASP A 66 -27.52 -18.79 -12.86
C ASP A 66 -26.18 -18.06 -12.57
N SER A 67 -25.39 -18.50 -11.57
CA SER A 67 -24.10 -17.84 -11.25
C SER A 67 -23.06 -18.02 -12.35
N ARG A 68 -22.96 -19.22 -12.93
CA ARG A 68 -22.06 -19.50 -14.06
C ARG A 68 -22.46 -18.69 -15.30
N ALA A 69 -23.76 -18.58 -15.59
CA ALA A 69 -24.24 -17.79 -16.71
C ALA A 69 -23.89 -16.30 -16.55
N ARG A 70 -23.99 -15.76 -15.33
CA ARG A 70 -23.58 -14.37 -15.01
C ARG A 70 -22.09 -14.16 -15.19
N LEU A 71 -21.26 -15.07 -14.67
CA LEU A 71 -19.81 -15.02 -14.89
C LEU A 71 -19.48 -14.98 -16.38
N TYR A 72 -20.09 -15.85 -17.20
CA TYR A 72 -19.88 -15.81 -18.65
C TYR A 72 -20.37 -14.52 -19.30
N LYS A 73 -21.48 -13.93 -18.83
CA LYS A 73 -21.98 -12.64 -19.33
C LYS A 73 -21.00 -11.51 -19.03
N ILE A 74 -20.46 -11.44 -17.81
CA ILE A 74 -19.45 -10.45 -17.42
C ILE A 74 -18.17 -10.66 -18.25
N LEU A 75 -17.68 -11.89 -18.38
CA LEU A 75 -16.49 -12.18 -19.21
C LEU A 75 -16.71 -11.84 -20.69
N ALA A 76 -17.91 -12.08 -21.22
CA ALA A 76 -18.27 -11.67 -22.58
C ALA A 76 -18.26 -10.14 -22.71
N ARG A 77 -18.82 -9.43 -21.72
CA ARG A 77 -18.83 -7.97 -21.65
C ARG A 77 -17.42 -7.38 -21.54
N THR A 78 -16.54 -7.98 -20.74
CA THR A 78 -15.11 -7.62 -20.68
C THR A 78 -14.47 -7.67 -22.05
N ASN A 79 -14.72 -8.72 -22.84
CA ASN A 79 -14.21 -8.84 -24.20
C ASN A 79 -14.78 -7.78 -25.17
N GLU A 80 -15.94 -7.19 -24.90
CA GLU A 80 -16.47 -6.05 -25.67
C GLU A 80 -15.77 -4.75 -25.30
N LEU A 81 -15.54 -4.54 -24.00
CA LEU A 81 -14.86 -3.35 -23.46
C LEU A 81 -13.37 -3.34 -23.81
N SER A 82 -12.74 -4.51 -23.88
CA SER A 82 -11.33 -4.66 -24.26
C SER A 82 -11.09 -4.66 -25.77
N ARG A 83 -12.15 -4.65 -26.60
CA ARG A 83 -11.99 -4.45 -28.05
C ARG A 83 -11.53 -3.00 -28.29
N PRO A 84 -10.64 -2.76 -29.26
CA PRO A 84 -10.16 -1.42 -29.59
C PRO A 84 -11.29 -0.62 -30.25
N LEU A 85 -12.21 -0.10 -29.44
CA LEU A 85 -13.12 0.97 -29.83
C LEU A 85 -12.33 2.28 -29.68
N ALA A 86 -11.72 2.69 -30.80
CA ALA A 86 -10.78 3.80 -30.99
C ALA A 86 -9.30 3.45 -30.82
N VAL A 87 -8.49 4.07 -31.68
CA VAL A 87 -7.02 3.99 -31.69
C VAL A 87 -6.53 4.23 -30.26
N LYS A 88 -5.90 3.23 -29.62
CA LYS A 88 -5.15 3.43 -28.38
C LYS A 88 -4.22 4.60 -28.62
N CYS A 89 -4.46 5.72 -27.95
CA CYS A 89 -3.55 6.85 -28.03
C CYS A 89 -2.36 6.47 -27.15
N SER A 90 -1.30 5.94 -27.78
CA SER A 90 -0.04 5.57 -27.10
C SER A 90 0.53 6.72 -26.27
N ASP A 91 0.11 7.94 -26.56
CA ASP A 91 0.58 9.16 -25.92
C ASP A 91 -0.20 9.49 -24.64
N GLN A 92 -1.23 8.72 -24.26
CA GLN A 92 -2.02 8.91 -23.04
C GLN A 92 -2.21 7.59 -22.26
N PRO A 93 -1.28 7.23 -21.35
CA PRO A 93 -1.28 5.93 -20.65
C PRO A 93 -2.51 5.68 -19.77
N ILE A 94 -3.26 6.72 -19.39
CA ILE A 94 -4.50 6.58 -18.60
C ILE A 94 -5.63 5.96 -19.42
N SER A 95 -5.63 6.11 -20.75
CA SER A 95 -6.71 5.63 -21.62
C SER A 95 -6.83 4.10 -21.66
N ASP A 96 -5.72 3.39 -21.44
CA ASP A 96 -5.70 1.92 -21.34
C ASP A 96 -6.36 1.39 -20.05
N LEU A 97 -6.46 2.24 -19.03
CA LEU A 97 -6.94 1.91 -17.68
C LEU A 97 -8.38 2.35 -17.45
N LEU A 98 -8.82 3.41 -18.11
CA LEU A 98 -10.13 4.03 -17.94
C LEU A 98 -10.84 4.24 -19.29
N PRO A 99 -11.38 3.19 -19.93
CA PRO A 99 -12.10 3.33 -21.18
C PRO A 99 -13.48 3.99 -20.96
N GLY A 100 -13.74 5.12 -21.65
CA GLY A 100 -15.09 5.69 -21.80
C GLY A 100 -15.37 7.02 -21.07
N LEU A 101 -16.58 7.55 -21.29
CA LEU A 101 -17.07 8.76 -20.63
C LEU A 101 -17.59 8.40 -19.23
N VAL A 102 -16.96 8.95 -18.18
CA VAL A 102 -17.42 8.79 -16.81
C VAL A 102 -18.51 9.82 -16.51
N VAL A 103 -19.74 9.35 -16.27
CA VAL A 103 -20.85 10.17 -15.81
C VAL A 103 -20.77 10.34 -14.29
N SER A 104 -21.23 11.48 -13.77
CA SER A 104 -21.30 11.73 -12.33
C SER A 104 -22.15 10.67 -11.61
N GLY A 105 -21.63 10.20 -10.47
CA GLY A 105 -22.18 9.14 -9.64
C GLY A 105 -21.21 8.85 -8.50
N GLY A 106 -21.64 8.15 -7.46
CA GLY A 106 -20.73 7.78 -6.37
C GLY A 106 -21.47 7.20 -5.18
N LEU A 107 -20.82 6.21 -4.55
CA LEU A 107 -21.21 5.65 -3.27
C LEU A 107 -19.98 5.63 -2.36
N SER A 108 -20.13 6.15 -1.15
CA SER A 108 -19.02 6.29 -0.19
C SER A 108 -18.51 5.00 0.42
N ARG A 109 -19.21 3.89 0.21
CA ARG A 109 -18.96 2.66 0.92
C ARG A 109 -19.14 1.48 -0.02
N SER A 110 -18.13 0.62 0.01
CA SER A 110 -18.24 -0.76 -0.46
C SER A 110 -19.08 -1.62 0.48
N PRO A 111 -19.97 -2.48 -0.05
CA PRO A 111 -20.63 -3.52 0.73
C PRO A 111 -19.68 -4.57 1.37
N ALA A 112 -18.37 -4.54 1.07
CA ALA A 112 -17.40 -5.46 1.64
C ALA A 112 -16.92 -5.13 3.07
N PHE A 113 -17.12 -3.87 3.50
CA PHE A 113 -16.91 -3.48 4.89
C PHE A 113 -17.86 -4.19 5.87
N ASP A 114 -18.86 -4.93 5.38
CA ASP A 114 -19.85 -5.66 6.18
C ASP A 114 -19.25 -6.76 7.09
N CYS A 115 -17.98 -7.14 6.87
CA CYS A 115 -17.26 -8.11 7.71
C CYS A 115 -16.33 -7.47 8.74
N LEU A 116 -16.15 -6.16 8.66
CA LEU A 116 -15.45 -5.38 9.68
C LEU A 116 -16.50 -4.86 10.68
N PRO A 117 -16.12 -4.69 11.96
CA PRO A 117 -17.03 -4.15 12.95
C PRO A 117 -17.41 -2.67 12.70
N VAL A 118 -16.83 -2.04 11.67
CA VAL A 118 -17.06 -0.65 11.28
C VAL A 118 -17.77 -0.54 9.94
N VAL A 119 -18.57 0.50 9.83
CA VAL A 119 -19.60 0.65 8.80
C VAL A 119 -19.07 1.56 7.68
N SER A 120 -18.63 2.78 7.96
CA SER A 120 -17.85 3.59 7.00
C SER A 120 -17.20 4.75 7.74
N HIS A 121 -15.93 5.00 7.48
CA HIS A 121 -15.20 6.13 8.08
C HIS A 121 -15.60 7.50 7.50
N TRP A 122 -16.44 7.54 6.45
CA TRP A 122 -16.93 8.80 5.91
C TRP A 122 -17.85 9.54 6.88
N GLY A 123 -18.69 8.79 7.61
CA GLY A 123 -19.65 9.36 8.57
C GLY A 123 -19.01 9.79 9.89
N ASP A 124 -17.82 9.30 10.21
CA ASP A 124 -17.14 9.58 11.48
C ASP A 124 -16.37 10.92 11.47
N ARG A 125 -16.29 11.59 10.31
CA ARG A 125 -15.50 12.82 10.11
C ARG A 125 -16.36 14.00 9.68
N THR A 126 -17.56 14.11 10.23
CA THR A 126 -18.39 15.30 10.00
C THR A 126 -17.72 16.51 10.63
N ASP A 127 -17.77 17.64 9.93
CA ASP A 127 -17.19 18.92 10.37
C ASP A 127 -15.65 18.92 10.42
N ASP A 128 -15.01 18.13 9.54
CA ASP A 128 -13.55 18.10 9.35
C ASP A 128 -13.09 19.17 8.34
N PHE A 129 -11.98 19.84 8.65
CA PHE A 129 -11.42 20.93 7.84
C PHE A 129 -9.90 20.86 7.85
N SER A 130 -9.29 21.17 6.72
CA SER A 130 -7.84 21.28 6.59
C SER A 130 -7.34 22.72 6.75
N ALA A 131 -6.02 22.89 6.83
CA ALA A 131 -5.39 24.21 6.74
C ALA A 131 -5.67 24.90 5.39
N GLU A 132 -5.53 26.24 5.37
CA GLU A 132 -5.64 27.07 4.16
C GLU A 132 -4.70 26.55 3.06
N ASP A 133 -5.21 26.37 1.84
CA ASP A 133 -4.39 25.97 0.70
C ASP A 133 -4.10 27.19 -0.21
N PRO A 134 -2.89 27.79 -0.12
CA PRO A 134 -2.55 28.95 -0.93
C PRO A 134 -2.39 28.63 -2.42
N ASN A 135 -2.27 27.35 -2.78
CA ASN A 135 -2.09 26.91 -4.17
C ASN A 135 -3.42 26.55 -4.84
N ALA A 136 -4.52 26.47 -4.09
CA ALA A 136 -5.80 26.08 -4.63
C ALA A 136 -6.33 27.10 -5.65
N THR A 137 -6.84 26.59 -6.78
CA THR A 137 -7.36 27.43 -7.88
C THR A 137 -8.76 27.05 -8.34
N VAL A 138 -9.22 25.84 -8.01
CA VAL A 138 -10.55 25.35 -8.34
C VAL A 138 -11.17 24.73 -7.10
N ARG A 139 -12.43 25.07 -6.84
CA ARG A 139 -13.25 24.42 -5.83
C ARG A 139 -14.13 23.37 -6.49
N LEU A 140 -14.17 22.18 -5.92
CA LEU A 140 -15.15 21.16 -6.23
C LEU A 140 -16.02 20.93 -5.00
N THR A 141 -17.32 20.86 -5.20
CA THR A 141 -18.28 20.59 -4.13
C THR A 141 -19.15 19.40 -4.52
N SER A 142 -19.34 18.48 -3.59
CA SER A 142 -20.23 17.33 -3.72
C SER A 142 -21.16 17.27 -2.51
N THR A 143 -22.46 17.17 -2.77
CA THR A 143 -23.45 16.91 -1.71
C THR A 143 -23.90 15.47 -1.82
N TRP A 144 -23.95 14.80 -0.69
CA TRP A 144 -24.32 13.40 -0.55
C TRP A 144 -25.51 13.28 0.40
N SER A 145 -26.34 12.25 0.26
CA SER A 145 -27.34 11.89 1.27
C SER A 145 -27.13 10.47 1.75
N THR A 146 -27.64 10.13 2.93
CA THR A 146 -27.61 8.74 3.37
C THR A 146 -28.50 7.87 2.48
N ILE A 147 -28.05 6.64 2.27
CA ILE A 147 -28.82 5.52 1.74
C ILE A 147 -28.41 4.26 2.52
N HIS A 148 -29.19 3.19 2.42
CA HIS A 148 -28.83 1.90 3.01
C HIS A 148 -28.65 0.87 1.90
N VAL A 149 -27.48 0.24 1.88
CA VAL A 149 -27.12 -0.77 0.89
C VAL A 149 -26.90 -2.10 1.58
N ARG A 150 -27.46 -3.18 1.04
CA ARG A 150 -27.18 -4.54 1.54
C ARG A 150 -25.86 -5.05 0.96
N GLY A 151 -25.13 -5.82 1.77
CA GLY A 151 -23.95 -6.58 1.38
C GLY A 151 -24.09 -7.32 0.04
N GLU A 152 -23.13 -7.11 -0.86
CA GLU A 152 -22.89 -7.96 -2.03
C GLU A 152 -21.70 -8.88 -1.74
N GLY A 153 -21.94 -10.19 -1.62
CA GLY A 153 -20.87 -11.16 -1.35
C GLY A 153 -21.28 -12.40 -0.55
N ALA A 154 -20.29 -13.20 -0.18
CA ALA A 154 -20.45 -14.46 0.55
C ALA A 154 -20.93 -14.28 2.00
N THR A 155 -20.75 -13.09 2.58
CA THR A 155 -21.00 -12.76 3.98
C THR A 155 -22.14 -11.75 4.10
N ARG A 156 -23.38 -12.24 3.93
CA ARG A 156 -24.62 -11.42 3.95
C ARG A 156 -25.14 -11.09 5.35
N GLU A 157 -24.26 -10.98 6.35
CA GLU A 157 -24.67 -11.00 7.77
C GLU A 157 -25.35 -9.73 8.27
N SER A 158 -25.48 -8.67 7.46
CA SER A 158 -26.25 -7.46 7.79
C SER A 158 -27.66 -7.43 7.15
N PRO A 159 -28.71 -7.93 7.83
CA PRO A 159 -30.07 -8.02 7.26
C PRO A 159 -30.73 -6.66 6.97
N HIS A 160 -30.25 -5.58 7.60
CA HIS A 160 -30.79 -4.22 7.46
C HIS A 160 -30.04 -3.36 6.43
N GLY A 161 -28.94 -3.88 5.87
CA GLY A 161 -28.04 -3.07 5.05
C GLY A 161 -27.28 -2.06 5.89
N ALA A 162 -26.20 -1.59 5.33
CA ALA A 162 -25.22 -0.75 5.97
C ALA A 162 -25.36 0.68 5.42
N PRO A 163 -25.30 1.73 6.25
CA PRO A 163 -25.42 3.10 5.76
C PRO A 163 -24.25 3.44 4.83
N CYS A 164 -24.61 4.09 3.72
CA CYS A 164 -23.71 4.61 2.69
C CYS A 164 -24.15 6.04 2.35
N TRP A 165 -23.27 6.79 1.70
CA TRP A 165 -23.57 8.11 1.15
C TRP A 165 -23.70 8.02 -0.37
N SER A 166 -24.79 8.57 -0.90
CA SER A 166 -25.07 8.63 -2.34
C SER A 166 -24.95 10.05 -2.85
N LEU A 167 -24.18 10.22 -3.93
CA LEU A 167 -23.96 11.53 -4.55
C LEU A 167 -25.29 12.10 -5.09
N LYS A 168 -25.60 13.34 -4.71
CA LYS A 168 -26.79 14.08 -5.18
C LYS A 168 -26.44 15.16 -6.17
N THR A 169 -25.46 15.97 -5.83
CA THR A 169 -25.02 17.09 -6.66
C THR A 169 -23.51 17.15 -6.64
N HIS A 170 -22.97 17.64 -7.74
CA HIS A 170 -21.55 17.90 -7.88
C HIS A 170 -21.37 19.14 -8.75
N GLY A 171 -20.44 20.01 -8.38
CA GLY A 171 -20.18 21.25 -9.09
C GLY A 171 -18.75 21.73 -8.93
N LEU A 172 -18.33 22.53 -9.89
CA LEU A 172 -17.04 23.21 -9.91
C LEU A 172 -17.27 24.72 -9.79
N GLY A 173 -16.43 25.41 -9.03
CA GLY A 173 -16.52 26.85 -8.83
C GLY A 173 -15.18 27.49 -8.48
N PRO A 174 -15.15 28.83 -8.32
CA PRO A 174 -13.96 29.52 -7.81
C PRO A 174 -13.70 29.15 -6.34
N VAL A 175 -12.43 29.20 -5.95
CA VAL A 175 -11.97 29.02 -4.56
C VAL A 175 -12.34 30.24 -3.73
N GLU A 176 -12.73 30.01 -2.48
CA GLU A 176 -12.98 31.08 -1.50
C GLU A 176 -11.67 31.46 -0.81
N VAL A 177 -11.42 32.76 -0.64
CA VAL A 177 -10.18 33.23 0.01
C VAL A 177 -10.14 32.73 1.45
N GLY A 178 -9.01 32.11 1.83
CA GLY A 178 -8.82 31.52 3.15
C GLY A 178 -9.53 30.17 3.37
N SER A 179 -10.07 29.56 2.31
CA SER A 179 -10.63 28.20 2.42
C SER A 179 -9.52 27.14 2.42
N GLY A 180 -9.68 26.12 3.26
CA GLY A 180 -8.75 24.99 3.29
C GLY A 180 -8.88 24.06 2.09
N LYS A 181 -7.86 23.22 1.85
CA LYS A 181 -7.89 22.16 0.83
C LYS A 181 -9.11 21.25 0.92
N PHE A 182 -9.50 20.83 2.11
CA PHE A 182 -10.60 19.89 2.35
C PHE A 182 -11.53 20.43 3.42
N ALA A 183 -12.84 20.28 3.20
CA ALA A 183 -13.87 20.56 4.17
C ALA A 183 -15.00 19.54 4.03
N GLN A 184 -15.50 19.02 5.14
CA GLN A 184 -16.65 18.13 5.17
C GLN A 184 -17.61 18.60 6.26
N GLN A 185 -18.88 18.79 5.93
CA GLN A 185 -19.89 19.26 6.87
C GLN A 185 -21.16 18.42 6.75
N TYR A 186 -21.72 18.00 7.89
CA TYR A 186 -23.00 17.28 7.91
C TYR A 186 -24.13 18.18 8.40
N ASP A 187 -25.21 18.22 7.64
CA ASP A 187 -26.46 18.85 8.01
C ASP A 187 -27.50 17.78 8.35
N SER A 188 -27.83 17.68 9.64
CA SER A 188 -28.82 16.74 10.15
C SER A 188 -30.26 17.06 9.75
N GLU A 189 -30.59 18.32 9.44
CA GLU A 189 -31.96 18.69 9.05
C GLU A 189 -32.30 18.20 7.64
N SER A 190 -31.32 18.31 6.73
CA SER A 190 -31.45 17.85 5.35
C SER A 190 -30.94 16.43 5.10
N ASP A 191 -30.30 15.82 6.11
CA ASP A 191 -29.56 14.56 6.01
C ASP A 191 -28.55 14.57 4.87
N THR A 192 -27.78 15.66 4.78
CA THR A 192 -26.78 15.85 3.74
C THR A 192 -25.38 15.99 4.28
N LEU A 193 -24.44 15.31 3.63
CA LEU A 193 -23.01 15.51 3.82
C LEU A 193 -22.51 16.34 2.65
N THR A 194 -21.90 17.49 2.91
CA THR A 194 -21.26 18.30 1.88
C THR A 194 -19.75 18.15 2.02
N THR A 195 -19.11 17.69 0.95
CA THR A 195 -17.64 17.69 0.84
C THR A 195 -17.23 18.78 -0.14
N THR A 196 -16.32 19.63 0.28
CA THR A 196 -15.66 20.62 -0.56
C THR A 196 -14.17 20.32 -0.61
N VAL A 197 -13.60 20.34 -1.81
CA VAL A 197 -12.15 20.24 -2.01
C VAL A 197 -11.67 21.38 -2.89
N ASN A 198 -10.58 21.99 -2.50
CA ASN A 198 -9.94 23.10 -3.17
C ASN A 198 -8.61 22.59 -3.72
N LEU A 199 -8.47 22.54 -5.04
CA LEU A 199 -7.36 21.88 -5.70
C LEU A 199 -6.56 22.86 -6.59
N PRO A 200 -5.22 22.72 -6.65
CA PRO A 200 -4.39 23.47 -7.58
C PRO A 200 -4.56 22.94 -9.01
N ARG A 201 -4.41 23.83 -10.01
CA ARG A 201 -4.27 23.44 -11.42
C ARG A 201 -2.81 23.13 -11.69
N ARG A 202 -2.49 21.87 -11.98
CA ARG A 202 -1.15 21.45 -12.38
C ARG A 202 -1.10 21.29 -13.91
N PRO A 203 -0.46 22.21 -14.65
CA PRO A 203 -0.36 22.10 -16.09
C PRO A 203 0.56 20.94 -16.48
N ASP A 204 0.27 20.29 -17.60
CA ASP A 204 1.17 19.30 -18.17
C ASP A 204 2.48 19.92 -18.65
N THR A 205 3.54 19.13 -18.54
CA THR A 205 4.86 19.44 -19.09
C THR A 205 5.21 18.41 -20.17
N VAL A 206 6.32 18.64 -20.87
CA VAL A 206 6.88 17.66 -21.82
C VAL A 206 7.18 16.32 -21.12
N HIS A 207 7.57 16.37 -19.84
CA HIS A 207 7.88 15.20 -19.02
C HIS A 207 6.63 14.44 -18.58
N THR A 208 5.53 15.13 -18.27
CA THR A 208 4.30 14.47 -17.81
C THR A 208 3.40 13.96 -18.94
N LYS A 209 3.70 14.32 -20.20
CA LYS A 209 3.06 13.77 -21.41
C LYS A 209 1.52 13.77 -21.41
N GLY A 210 0.88 14.78 -20.81
CA GLY A 210 -0.59 14.87 -20.81
C GLY A 210 -1.28 14.06 -19.70
N VAL A 211 -0.53 13.33 -18.87
CA VAL A 211 -1.07 12.46 -17.81
C VAL A 211 -1.74 13.28 -16.70
N LEU A 212 -1.19 14.45 -16.34
CA LEU A 212 -1.76 15.30 -15.30
C LEU A 212 -3.14 15.82 -15.70
N GLY A 213 -3.26 16.35 -16.91
CA GLY A 213 -4.51 16.89 -17.44
C GLY A 213 -5.59 15.84 -17.63
N ALA A 214 -5.21 14.63 -18.09
CA ALA A 214 -6.13 13.52 -18.25
C ALA A 214 -6.67 13.01 -16.90
N ALA A 215 -5.80 12.74 -15.92
CA ALA A 215 -6.21 12.31 -14.57
C ALA A 215 -7.13 13.34 -13.91
N THR A 216 -6.72 14.62 -13.96
CA THR A 216 -7.48 15.75 -13.40
C THR A 216 -8.87 15.83 -14.03
N SER A 217 -8.96 15.79 -15.36
CA SER A 217 -10.24 15.93 -16.08
C SER A 217 -11.22 14.82 -15.73
N ILE A 218 -10.75 13.57 -15.68
CA ILE A 218 -11.60 12.42 -15.33
C ILE A 218 -12.11 12.55 -13.89
N ALA A 219 -11.23 12.84 -12.95
CA ALA A 219 -11.58 12.88 -11.53
C ALA A 219 -12.49 14.06 -11.18
N TRP A 220 -12.26 15.23 -11.79
CA TRP A 220 -13.04 16.45 -11.56
C TRP A 220 -14.47 16.37 -12.07
N MET A 221 -14.77 15.49 -13.03
CA MET A 221 -16.14 15.26 -13.48
C MET A 221 -16.90 14.29 -12.57
N ARG A 222 -16.17 13.50 -11.76
CA ARG A 222 -16.74 12.39 -11.00
C ARG A 222 -17.37 12.86 -9.70
N ASN A 223 -16.55 13.29 -8.75
CA ASN A 223 -16.97 13.92 -7.49
C ASN A 223 -15.76 14.52 -6.75
N ALA A 224 -16.02 15.38 -5.76
CA ALA A 224 -14.98 16.07 -4.98
C ALA A 224 -13.98 15.11 -4.29
N ARG A 225 -14.42 13.94 -3.82
CA ARG A 225 -13.55 13.01 -3.09
C ARG A 225 -12.66 12.17 -4.00
N VAL A 226 -13.19 11.71 -5.12
CA VAL A 226 -12.37 11.12 -6.20
C VAL A 226 -11.34 12.15 -6.66
N ALA A 227 -11.74 13.42 -6.84
CA ALA A 227 -10.82 14.49 -7.22
C ALA A 227 -9.69 14.70 -6.20
N ASP A 228 -9.97 14.73 -4.90
CA ASP A 228 -8.93 14.90 -3.87
C ASP A 228 -8.02 13.67 -3.71
N ALA A 229 -8.56 12.46 -3.85
CA ALA A 229 -7.73 11.25 -3.88
C ALA A 229 -6.83 11.20 -5.12
N VAL A 230 -7.36 11.55 -6.30
CA VAL A 230 -6.57 11.63 -7.54
C VAL A 230 -5.58 12.81 -7.50
N ASP A 231 -5.88 13.90 -6.78
CA ASP A 231 -4.96 15.01 -6.59
C ASP A 231 -3.65 14.58 -5.93
N CYS A 232 -3.68 13.57 -5.06
CA CYS A 232 -2.46 12.99 -4.48
C CYS A 232 -1.55 12.39 -5.55
N ALA A 233 -2.12 11.67 -6.52
CA ALA A 233 -1.40 11.10 -7.65
C ALA A 233 -0.89 12.14 -8.66
N VAL A 234 -1.72 13.13 -8.98
CA VAL A 234 -1.35 14.24 -9.86
C VAL A 234 -0.25 15.09 -9.20
N GLY A 235 -0.32 15.29 -7.88
CA GLY A 235 0.73 15.91 -7.07
C GLY A 235 2.03 15.12 -7.10
N LEU A 236 1.98 13.80 -6.84
CA LEU A 236 3.13 12.89 -6.92
C LEU A 236 3.91 13.07 -8.23
N LEU A 237 3.25 12.97 -9.38
CA LEU A 237 3.92 13.04 -10.67
C LEU A 237 4.52 14.44 -10.92
N ALA A 238 3.81 15.50 -10.54
CA ALA A 238 4.32 16.87 -10.67
C ALA A 238 5.59 17.05 -9.81
N ASP A 239 5.55 16.60 -8.55
CA ASP A 239 6.62 16.78 -7.58
C ASP A 239 7.83 15.90 -7.89
N ALA A 240 7.59 14.66 -8.34
CA ALA A 240 8.65 13.74 -8.74
C ALA A 240 9.53 14.34 -9.83
N SER A 241 8.95 14.99 -10.85
CA SER A 241 9.75 15.63 -11.91
C SER A 241 10.73 16.68 -11.39
N ILE A 242 10.31 17.47 -10.38
CA ILE A 242 11.14 18.52 -9.76
C ILE A 242 12.20 17.90 -8.85
N LEU A 243 11.82 16.87 -8.07
CA LEU A 243 12.72 16.17 -7.16
C LEU A 243 13.82 15.42 -7.89
N LEU A 244 13.49 14.77 -9.02
CA LEU A 244 14.48 14.05 -9.84
C LEU A 244 15.49 15.04 -10.44
N GLU A 245 15.04 16.17 -10.98
CA GLU A 245 15.95 17.21 -11.48
C GLU A 245 16.86 17.77 -10.36
N ALA A 246 16.31 17.97 -9.16
CA ALA A 246 17.07 18.42 -8.00
C ALA A 246 18.10 17.37 -7.55
N ARG A 247 17.71 16.09 -7.50
CA ARG A 247 18.59 14.96 -7.20
C ARG A 247 19.75 14.89 -8.18
N ASP A 248 19.48 14.99 -9.48
CA ASP A 248 20.53 14.84 -10.49
C ASP A 248 21.56 15.98 -10.40
N LYS A 249 21.12 17.20 -10.06
CA LYS A 249 22.02 18.34 -9.75
C LYS A 249 22.88 18.09 -8.51
N VAL A 250 22.31 17.47 -7.46
CA VAL A 250 23.06 17.11 -6.26
C VAL A 250 24.09 16.03 -6.57
N ILE A 251 23.68 14.94 -7.24
CA ILE A 251 24.56 13.82 -7.58
C ILE A 251 25.71 14.26 -8.49
N THR A 252 25.43 15.07 -9.51
CA THR A 252 26.45 15.49 -10.49
C THR A 252 27.29 16.69 -10.03
N GLY A 253 26.72 17.58 -9.21
CA GLY A 253 27.31 18.86 -8.84
C GLY A 253 27.75 18.97 -7.38
N GLY A 254 27.36 18.04 -6.51
CA GLY A 254 27.66 18.03 -5.07
C GLY A 254 27.05 19.19 -4.28
N LYS A 255 26.02 19.86 -4.82
CA LYS A 255 25.40 21.04 -4.20
C LYS A 255 23.97 20.75 -3.81
N THR A 256 23.65 20.94 -2.53
CA THR A 256 22.28 20.94 -2.02
C THR A 256 21.37 21.85 -2.85
N VAL A 257 20.18 21.34 -3.16
CA VAL A 257 19.13 22.07 -3.86
C VAL A 257 17.96 22.27 -2.90
N THR A 258 17.57 23.53 -2.68
CA THR A 258 16.40 23.88 -1.87
C THR A 258 15.22 24.17 -2.79
N LEU A 259 14.12 23.46 -2.55
CA LEU A 259 12.81 23.66 -3.18
C LEU A 259 11.86 24.28 -2.16
N ASP A 260 10.72 24.81 -2.63
CA ASP A 260 9.73 25.44 -1.74
C ASP A 260 9.12 24.46 -0.72
N PHE A 261 9.19 23.15 -0.97
CA PHE A 261 8.58 22.12 -0.13
C PHE A 261 9.57 21.08 0.44
N ALA A 262 10.82 21.06 -0.05
CA ALA A 262 11.81 20.06 0.33
C ALA A 262 13.25 20.57 0.10
N GLU A 263 14.21 19.92 0.73
CA GLU A 263 15.64 20.04 0.46
C GLU A 263 16.15 18.71 -0.09
N VAL A 264 16.91 18.75 -1.19
CA VAL A 264 17.61 17.59 -1.73
C VAL A 264 19.10 17.79 -1.51
N ARG A 265 19.75 16.81 -0.86
CA ARG A 265 21.16 16.93 -0.46
C ARG A 265 21.88 15.60 -0.50
N GLU A 266 23.21 15.69 -0.56
CA GLU A 266 24.09 14.53 -0.40
C GLU A 266 23.87 13.91 0.99
N ALA A 267 23.87 12.59 1.04
CA ALA A 267 23.73 11.82 2.27
C ALA A 267 25.09 11.29 2.72
N VAL A 268 25.40 11.48 4.00
CA VAL A 268 26.54 10.80 4.61
C VAL A 268 26.03 9.51 5.23
N MET A 269 26.46 8.37 4.68
CA MET A 269 26.10 7.07 5.23
C MET A 269 26.67 6.93 6.65
N PRO A 270 25.87 6.45 7.62
CA PRO A 270 26.30 6.36 9.01
C PRO A 270 27.44 5.36 9.21
N SER A 271 28.34 5.67 10.13
CA SER A 271 29.46 4.78 10.50
C SER A 271 29.18 3.91 11.73
N TRP A 272 28.06 4.16 12.43
CA TRP A 272 27.68 3.45 13.65
C TRP A 272 27.08 2.06 13.35
N CYS A 273 26.46 1.87 12.18
CA CYS A 273 25.90 0.59 11.77
C CYS A 273 26.94 -0.25 11.01
N ASN A 274 26.95 -1.57 11.25
CA ASN A 274 27.82 -2.51 10.54
C ASN A 274 27.12 -3.86 10.38
N ALA A 275 27.16 -4.43 9.17
CA ALA A 275 26.74 -5.80 8.91
C ALA A 275 27.85 -6.78 9.33
N ARG A 276 27.49 -7.88 10.00
CA ARG A 276 28.46 -8.91 10.47
C ARG A 276 28.68 -10.04 9.48
N LYS A 277 27.75 -10.21 8.53
CA LYS A 277 27.78 -11.19 7.45
C LYS A 277 27.44 -10.47 6.14
N PRO A 278 27.82 -11.03 4.96
CA PRO A 278 27.36 -10.48 3.69
C PRO A 278 25.84 -10.30 3.69
N LEU A 279 25.40 -9.13 3.25
CA LEU A 279 23.98 -8.84 3.09
C LEU A 279 23.42 -9.71 1.97
N PRO A 280 22.17 -10.19 2.07
CA PRO A 280 21.51 -10.77 0.90
C PRO A 280 21.37 -9.67 -0.17
N ALA A 281 21.52 -10.00 -1.45
CA ALA A 281 21.28 -9.00 -2.50
C ALA A 281 19.86 -8.43 -2.37
N LYS A 282 19.67 -7.10 -2.51
CA LYS A 282 18.32 -6.52 -2.62
C LYS A 282 17.64 -7.18 -3.84
N LEU A 283 16.33 -7.44 -3.76
CA LEU A 283 15.55 -8.13 -4.81
C LEU A 283 15.69 -9.67 -4.86
N SER A 284 16.38 -10.30 -3.90
CA SER A 284 16.70 -11.77 -3.91
C SER A 284 15.75 -12.68 -3.12
N GLY A 285 14.54 -12.24 -2.79
CA GLY A 285 13.58 -12.93 -1.92
C GLY A 285 12.46 -13.71 -2.62
N VAL A 286 11.48 -14.16 -1.83
CA VAL A 286 10.49 -15.21 -2.15
C VAL A 286 9.47 -14.90 -3.25
N ALA A 287 9.78 -15.21 -4.50
CA ALA A 287 8.78 -15.18 -5.59
C ALA A 287 7.76 -16.31 -5.49
N ASP A 288 8.21 -17.49 -5.10
CA ASP A 288 7.45 -18.74 -5.04
C ASP A 288 7.89 -19.51 -3.78
N SER A 289 6.94 -20.02 -2.99
CA SER A 289 7.23 -20.84 -1.81
C SER A 289 6.83 -22.28 -2.15
N PRO A 290 7.81 -23.19 -2.35
CA PRO A 290 7.55 -24.53 -2.89
C PRO A 290 6.98 -25.50 -1.83
N ASP A 291 6.41 -24.98 -0.75
CA ASP A 291 5.84 -25.78 0.33
C ASP A 291 4.38 -26.14 0.02
N GLU A 292 4.00 -27.38 0.37
CA GLU A 292 2.67 -27.93 0.11
C GLU A 292 1.55 -27.10 0.77
N TYR A 293 1.86 -26.40 1.86
CA TYR A 293 0.91 -25.56 2.57
C TYR A 293 0.57 -24.29 1.76
N THR A 294 1.56 -23.63 1.18
CA THR A 294 1.36 -22.49 0.26
C THR A 294 0.61 -22.91 -1.00
N ASP A 295 0.96 -24.05 -1.60
CA ASP A 295 0.24 -24.60 -2.76
C ASP A 295 -1.24 -24.88 -2.43
N ALA A 296 -1.50 -25.50 -1.28
CA ALA A 296 -2.85 -25.77 -0.81
C ALA A 296 -3.65 -24.48 -0.56
N LEU A 297 -2.99 -23.43 -0.02
CA LEU A 297 -3.60 -22.12 0.17
C LEU A 297 -4.00 -21.48 -1.16
N PHE A 298 -3.11 -21.44 -2.15
CA PHE A 298 -3.42 -20.89 -3.47
C PHE A 298 -4.54 -21.66 -4.16
N ALA A 299 -4.56 -22.99 -4.03
CA ALA A 299 -5.66 -23.82 -4.54
C ALA A 299 -7.00 -23.51 -3.84
N ALA A 300 -6.99 -23.35 -2.51
CA ALA A 300 -8.19 -23.03 -1.71
C ALA A 300 -8.75 -21.63 -2.02
N GLU A 301 -7.87 -20.69 -2.35
CA GLU A 301 -8.22 -19.33 -2.79
C GLU A 301 -8.45 -19.24 -4.30
N ALA A 302 -8.41 -20.37 -5.03
CA ALA A 302 -8.58 -20.44 -6.48
C ALA A 302 -7.72 -19.41 -7.24
N CYS A 303 -6.49 -19.19 -6.77
CA CYS A 303 -5.57 -18.22 -7.35
C CYS A 303 -5.06 -18.68 -8.71
N GLU A 304 -5.13 -17.79 -9.69
CA GLU A 304 -4.64 -18.01 -11.04
C GLU A 304 -3.67 -16.91 -11.49
N GLY A 305 -2.74 -17.30 -12.35
CA GLY A 305 -1.81 -16.38 -12.98
C GLY A 305 -0.82 -15.78 -11.97
N PRO A 306 -0.53 -14.46 -12.03
CA PRO A 306 0.38 -13.76 -11.12
C PRO A 306 0.11 -13.94 -9.62
N LEU A 307 -1.12 -14.24 -9.23
CA LEU A 307 -1.52 -14.39 -7.83
C LEU A 307 -0.93 -15.62 -7.13
N ILE A 308 -0.24 -16.50 -7.86
CA ILE A 308 0.54 -17.61 -7.25
C ILE A 308 1.93 -17.16 -6.78
N ASN A 309 2.28 -15.88 -6.94
CA ASN A 309 3.47 -15.30 -6.33
C ASN A 309 3.14 -14.82 -4.92
N THR A 310 3.97 -15.15 -3.92
CA THR A 310 3.66 -14.88 -2.50
C THR A 310 3.55 -13.38 -2.17
N SER A 311 4.42 -12.54 -2.75
CA SER A 311 4.38 -11.09 -2.57
C SER A 311 3.18 -10.47 -3.26
N ILE A 312 2.88 -10.91 -4.49
CA ILE A 312 1.69 -10.45 -5.22
C ILE A 312 0.41 -10.89 -4.49
N PHE A 313 0.36 -12.12 -3.98
CA PHE A 313 -0.76 -12.63 -3.20
C PHE A 313 -0.95 -11.81 -1.92
N SER A 314 0.11 -11.58 -1.15
CA SER A 314 0.01 -10.81 0.10
C SER A 314 -0.49 -9.39 -0.17
N MET A 315 0.10 -8.69 -1.14
CA MET A 315 -0.31 -7.33 -1.51
C MET A 315 -1.71 -7.27 -2.16
N SER A 316 -2.07 -8.26 -2.98
CA SER A 316 -3.32 -8.20 -3.75
C SER A 316 -4.50 -8.80 -3.01
N ILE A 317 -4.31 -9.89 -2.27
CA ILE A 317 -5.38 -10.61 -1.58
C ILE A 317 -5.29 -10.35 -0.08
N GLY A 318 -4.13 -10.61 0.53
CA GLY A 318 -3.93 -10.47 1.98
C GLY A 318 -4.26 -9.06 2.48
N TYR A 319 -3.61 -8.06 1.89
CA TYR A 319 -3.84 -6.64 2.14
C TYR A 319 -5.28 -6.23 1.82
N ASN A 320 -5.80 -6.54 0.64
CA ASN A 320 -7.15 -6.09 0.27
C ASN A 320 -8.23 -6.71 1.15
N ARG A 321 -8.08 -7.99 1.54
CA ARG A 321 -8.98 -8.65 2.49
C ARG A 321 -8.76 -8.15 3.92
N GLY A 322 -7.56 -7.69 4.23
CA GLY A 322 -7.23 -6.99 5.47
C GLY A 322 -7.91 -5.63 5.61
N VAL A 323 -7.79 -4.79 4.57
CA VAL A 323 -8.22 -3.39 4.55
C VAL A 323 -9.72 -3.26 4.23
N TYR A 324 -10.24 -4.05 3.29
CA TYR A 324 -11.60 -3.90 2.77
C TYR A 324 -12.55 -5.05 3.13
N GLY A 325 -12.01 -6.21 3.54
CA GLY A 325 -12.79 -7.42 3.84
C GLY A 325 -13.57 -7.97 2.64
N GLY A 326 -14.37 -9.02 2.89
CA GLY A 326 -15.43 -9.49 1.98
C GLY A 326 -14.96 -10.04 0.63
N SER A 327 -15.85 -10.06 -0.36
CA SER A 327 -15.57 -10.59 -1.72
C SER A 327 -15.21 -9.52 -2.76
N ILE A 328 -15.50 -8.24 -2.50
CA ILE A 328 -15.09 -7.15 -3.41
C ILE A 328 -13.56 -7.00 -3.45
N SER A 329 -12.87 -7.44 -2.39
CA SER A 329 -11.41 -7.54 -2.28
C SER A 329 -10.81 -8.19 -3.52
N GLY A 330 -11.48 -9.17 -4.13
CA GLY A 330 -11.04 -9.81 -5.36
C GLY A 330 -11.00 -8.87 -6.57
N ILE A 331 -11.90 -7.89 -6.65
CA ILE A 331 -11.90 -6.87 -7.69
C ILE A 331 -10.70 -5.92 -7.51
N TRP A 332 -10.41 -5.53 -6.26
CA TRP A 332 -9.20 -4.76 -5.93
C TRP A 332 -7.94 -5.57 -6.22
N ALA A 333 -7.91 -6.84 -5.81
CA ALA A 333 -6.79 -7.76 -5.99
C ALA A 333 -6.38 -7.87 -7.44
N VAL A 334 -7.34 -7.99 -8.35
CA VAL A 334 -7.07 -8.10 -9.79
C VAL A 334 -6.41 -6.82 -10.34
N MET A 335 -6.82 -5.63 -9.89
CA MET A 335 -6.18 -4.37 -10.29
C MET A 335 -4.81 -4.18 -9.65
N ASP A 336 -4.65 -4.53 -8.37
CA ASP A 336 -3.40 -4.36 -7.63
C ASP A 336 -2.32 -5.35 -8.07
N SER A 337 -2.68 -6.60 -8.36
CA SER A 337 -1.76 -7.59 -8.94
C SER A 337 -1.19 -7.10 -10.26
N ALA A 338 -2.03 -6.50 -11.10
CA ALA A 338 -1.60 -6.00 -12.40
C ALA A 338 -0.65 -4.80 -12.24
N PHE A 339 -0.85 -3.97 -11.22
CA PHE A 339 0.09 -2.90 -10.86
C PHE A 339 1.48 -3.45 -10.47
N VAL A 340 1.55 -4.41 -9.54
CA VAL A 340 2.85 -4.90 -9.04
C VAL A 340 3.67 -5.54 -10.16
N LEU A 341 3.03 -6.18 -11.14
CA LEU A 341 3.72 -6.71 -12.32
C LEU A 341 4.33 -5.60 -13.18
N ASP A 342 3.53 -4.60 -13.53
CA ASP A 342 3.98 -3.55 -14.45
C ASP A 342 5.06 -2.65 -13.83
N TYR A 343 4.89 -2.32 -12.56
CA TYR A 343 5.83 -1.50 -11.80
C TYR A 343 7.12 -2.26 -11.46
N SER A 344 7.04 -3.53 -11.04
CA SER A 344 8.20 -4.27 -10.55
C SER A 344 9.05 -4.90 -11.66
N ILE A 345 8.45 -5.25 -12.80
CA ILE A 345 9.11 -5.97 -13.91
C ILE A 345 9.53 -4.99 -15.02
N GLY A 346 8.89 -3.82 -15.08
CA GLY A 346 9.22 -2.76 -16.01
C GLY A 346 8.61 -2.93 -17.39
N THR A 347 8.24 -1.80 -17.99
CA THR A 347 7.47 -1.80 -19.23
C THR A 347 8.30 -1.57 -20.46
N ASP A 348 8.37 -2.62 -21.28
CA ASP A 348 8.16 -2.58 -22.73
C ASP A 348 7.37 -3.83 -23.21
N SER A 349 6.52 -4.44 -22.36
CA SER A 349 5.73 -5.64 -22.71
C SER A 349 4.28 -5.29 -23.08
N SER A 350 3.96 -5.39 -24.38
CA SER A 350 2.58 -5.22 -24.87
C SER A 350 1.60 -6.26 -24.30
N ALA A 351 2.07 -7.48 -24.04
CA ALA A 351 1.25 -8.54 -23.44
C ALA A 351 0.83 -8.19 -22.00
N MET A 352 1.71 -7.58 -21.22
CA MET A 352 1.41 -7.14 -19.85
C MET A 352 0.43 -5.95 -19.84
N ALA A 353 0.61 -4.98 -20.74
CA ALA A 353 -0.33 -3.88 -20.92
C ALA A 353 -1.74 -4.36 -21.31
N ASP A 354 -1.86 -5.38 -22.17
CA ASP A 354 -3.15 -5.97 -22.51
C ASP A 354 -3.79 -6.73 -21.34
N ARG A 355 -2.99 -7.37 -20.48
CA ARG A 355 -3.48 -8.03 -19.25
C ARG A 355 -4.02 -7.03 -18.24
N LEU A 356 -3.32 -5.93 -18.07
CA LEU A 356 -3.74 -4.84 -17.20
C LEU A 356 -5.04 -4.19 -17.71
N SER A 357 -5.10 -3.89 -19.01
CA SER A 357 -6.33 -3.37 -19.62
C SER A 357 -7.51 -4.34 -19.45
N PHE A 358 -7.26 -5.65 -19.59
CA PHE A 358 -8.26 -6.68 -19.33
C PHE A 358 -8.74 -6.69 -17.88
N ALA A 359 -7.83 -6.57 -16.90
CA ALA A 359 -8.16 -6.50 -15.47
C ALA A 359 -9.11 -5.33 -15.17
N PHE A 360 -8.78 -4.12 -15.66
CA PHE A 360 -9.63 -2.93 -15.49
C PHE A 360 -10.97 -3.03 -16.24
N ALA A 361 -10.99 -3.69 -17.40
CA ALA A 361 -12.22 -3.98 -18.12
C ALA A 361 -13.13 -4.98 -17.37
N GLU A 362 -12.55 -5.98 -16.69
CA GLU A 362 -13.29 -6.94 -15.87
C GLU A 362 -13.94 -6.27 -14.65
N VAL A 363 -13.21 -5.36 -14.00
CA VAL A 363 -13.74 -4.50 -12.94
C VAL A 363 -14.90 -3.65 -13.45
N THR A 364 -14.75 -3.05 -14.63
CA THR A 364 -15.80 -2.22 -15.25
C THR A 364 -17.05 -3.02 -15.57
N ALA A 365 -16.91 -4.19 -16.18
CA ALA A 365 -18.05 -5.07 -16.46
C ALA A 365 -18.74 -5.55 -15.17
N SER A 366 -17.97 -5.75 -14.10
CA SER A 366 -18.50 -6.11 -12.77
C SER A 366 -19.25 -4.95 -12.11
N ALA A 367 -18.75 -3.72 -12.27
CA ALA A 367 -19.42 -2.50 -11.79
C ALA A 367 -20.75 -2.26 -12.52
N GLU A 368 -20.81 -2.41 -13.85
CA GLU A 368 -22.05 -2.29 -14.64
C GLU A 368 -23.13 -3.29 -14.21
N ALA A 369 -22.72 -4.46 -13.72
CA ALA A 369 -23.63 -5.53 -13.27
C ALA A 369 -24.08 -5.37 -11.81
N SER A 370 -23.41 -4.53 -11.02
CA SER A 370 -23.68 -4.34 -9.59
C SER A 370 -24.52 -3.08 -9.36
N ALA A 371 -25.78 -3.27 -8.95
CA ALA A 371 -26.67 -2.16 -8.66
C ALA A 371 -26.27 -1.37 -7.39
N SER A 372 -25.54 -2.01 -6.47
CA SER A 372 -25.34 -1.45 -5.13
C SER A 372 -23.88 -1.18 -4.78
N ALA A 373 -22.93 -1.91 -5.35
CA ALA A 373 -21.49 -1.62 -5.25
C ALA A 373 -20.94 -0.87 -6.48
N GLY A 374 -21.62 -0.95 -7.65
CA GLY A 374 -21.14 -0.42 -8.93
C GLY A 374 -20.59 1.02 -8.87
N PRO A 375 -21.33 2.01 -8.33
CA PRO A 375 -20.83 3.38 -8.25
C PRO A 375 -19.56 3.53 -7.40
N HIS A 376 -19.43 2.74 -6.32
CA HIS A 376 -18.24 2.74 -5.49
C HIS A 376 -17.04 2.05 -6.20
N ILE A 377 -17.30 0.93 -6.88
CA ILE A 377 -16.31 0.24 -7.70
C ILE A 377 -15.75 1.17 -8.78
N ASP A 378 -16.61 1.93 -9.45
CA ASP A 378 -16.21 2.93 -10.45
C ASP A 378 -15.34 4.05 -9.84
N ASP A 379 -15.68 4.54 -8.65
CA ASP A 379 -14.88 5.58 -7.95
C ASP A 379 -13.46 5.08 -7.70
N ILE A 380 -13.32 3.90 -7.09
CA ILE A 380 -12.01 3.32 -6.78
C ILE A 380 -11.26 2.92 -8.05
N ARG A 381 -11.95 2.42 -9.09
CA ARG A 381 -11.34 2.15 -10.40
C ARG A 381 -10.69 3.42 -10.96
N ILE A 382 -11.38 4.56 -10.90
CA ILE A 382 -10.84 5.85 -11.34
C ILE A 382 -9.65 6.26 -10.48
N VAL A 383 -9.78 6.20 -9.15
CA VAL A 383 -8.69 6.55 -8.23
C VAL A 383 -7.45 5.70 -8.48
N LYS A 384 -7.58 4.37 -8.52
CA LYS A 384 -6.47 3.44 -8.81
C LYS A 384 -5.91 3.65 -10.21
N GLY A 385 -6.75 3.77 -11.24
CA GLY A 385 -6.33 3.95 -12.62
C GLY A 385 -5.55 5.24 -12.83
N CYS A 386 -6.02 6.36 -12.27
CA CYS A 386 -5.28 7.63 -12.30
C CYS A 386 -3.99 7.54 -11.48
N ASN A 387 -4.03 6.94 -10.29
CA ASN A 387 -2.85 6.82 -9.44
C ASN A 387 -1.73 6.03 -10.10
N TYR A 388 -2.08 4.85 -10.60
CA TYR A 388 -1.15 4.00 -11.32
C TYR A 388 -0.68 4.65 -12.64
N GLY A 389 -1.55 5.33 -13.40
CA GLY A 389 -1.13 6.07 -14.59
C GLY A 389 -0.09 7.16 -14.30
N CYS A 390 -0.26 7.88 -13.19
CA CYS A 390 0.72 8.86 -12.70
C CYS A 390 2.03 8.20 -12.26
N LEU A 391 1.96 7.12 -11.47
CA LEU A 391 3.14 6.40 -10.98
C LEU A 391 3.93 5.76 -12.15
N ARG A 392 3.24 5.14 -13.12
CA ARG A 392 3.87 4.60 -14.32
C ARG A 392 4.62 5.69 -15.09
N GLN A 393 4.04 6.88 -15.21
CA GLN A 393 4.73 8.01 -15.86
C GLN A 393 5.91 8.51 -15.02
N LYS A 394 5.83 8.51 -13.68
CA LYS A 394 6.97 8.77 -12.78
C LYS A 394 8.10 7.77 -13.05
N THR A 395 7.80 6.48 -13.11
CA THR A 395 8.80 5.44 -13.41
C THR A 395 9.46 5.66 -14.77
N ILE A 396 8.68 5.96 -15.81
CA ILE A 396 9.22 6.29 -17.14
C ILE A 396 10.17 7.50 -17.07
N LEU A 397 9.88 8.50 -16.23
CA LEU A 397 10.78 9.65 -16.05
C LEU A 397 12.09 9.24 -15.39
N GLU A 398 12.02 8.43 -14.34
CA GLU A 398 13.19 7.95 -13.64
C GLU A 398 14.10 7.08 -14.53
N ASP A 399 13.51 6.30 -15.44
CA ASP A 399 14.25 5.40 -16.33
C ASP A 399 14.92 6.12 -17.51
N ASN A 400 14.32 7.20 -18.01
CA ASN A 400 14.80 7.89 -19.20
C ASN A 400 16.01 8.80 -18.93
N ASP A 401 16.35 9.08 -17.67
CA ASP A 401 17.48 9.94 -17.30
C ASP A 401 18.38 9.32 -16.21
N PRO A 402 19.10 8.22 -16.52
CA PRO A 402 19.89 7.52 -15.52
C PRO A 402 21.24 8.20 -15.26
N VAL A 403 21.41 8.80 -14.07
CA VAL A 403 22.71 9.24 -13.54
C VAL A 403 23.41 8.13 -12.75
N GLU A 404 24.73 8.18 -12.60
CA GLU A 404 25.45 7.27 -11.69
C GLU A 404 24.97 7.50 -10.26
N SER A 405 24.65 6.43 -9.54
CA SER A 405 24.13 6.55 -8.18
C SER A 405 25.16 7.14 -7.23
N SER A 406 24.72 8.01 -6.33
CA SER A 406 25.49 8.50 -5.19
C SER A 406 24.55 8.70 -4.01
N PRO A 407 25.01 8.50 -2.75
CA PRO A 407 24.20 8.75 -1.57
C PRO A 407 23.51 10.11 -1.60
N CYS A 408 22.17 10.09 -1.65
CA CYS A 408 21.35 11.29 -1.75
C CYS A 408 20.06 11.08 -0.95
N MET A 409 19.53 12.15 -0.37
CA MET A 409 18.27 12.10 0.36
C MET A 409 17.42 13.34 0.08
N VAL A 410 16.11 13.18 0.24
CA VAL A 410 15.13 14.26 0.21
C VAL A 410 14.58 14.48 1.61
N VAL A 411 14.64 15.72 2.09
CA VAL A 411 14.12 16.14 3.38
C VAL A 411 12.98 17.12 3.14
N TRP A 412 11.75 16.67 3.33
CA TRP A 412 10.55 17.49 3.13
C TRP A 412 10.34 18.42 4.32
N ASN A 413 9.99 19.67 4.01
CA ASN A 413 9.58 20.67 5.01
C ASN A 413 8.05 20.78 5.10
N ASP A 414 7.35 20.45 4.02
CA ASP A 414 5.89 20.36 3.94
C ASP A 414 5.46 18.89 4.12
N LEU A 415 4.99 18.55 5.32
CA LEU A 415 4.65 17.16 5.66
C LEU A 415 3.30 16.71 5.11
N ASP A 416 2.34 17.62 4.96
CA ASP A 416 1.04 17.25 4.39
C ASP A 416 1.20 16.90 2.91
N ARG A 417 2.09 17.60 2.21
CA ARG A 417 2.48 17.24 0.84
C ARG A 417 3.27 15.94 0.79
N LEU A 418 4.22 15.71 1.72
CA LEU A 418 4.93 14.43 1.85
C LEU A 418 3.96 13.25 2.06
N ALA A 419 2.99 13.40 2.95
CA ALA A 419 1.99 12.38 3.24
C ALA A 419 1.24 11.95 1.96
N ARG A 420 0.79 12.94 1.18
CA ARG A 420 0.09 12.73 -0.10
C ARG A 420 1.00 12.17 -1.19
N TYR A 421 2.26 12.58 -1.21
CA TYR A 421 3.27 12.00 -2.09
C TYR A 421 3.46 10.52 -1.79
N LYS A 422 3.72 10.15 -0.53
CA LYS A 422 3.99 8.77 -0.11
C LYS A 422 2.82 7.84 -0.31
N LEU A 423 1.61 8.26 0.03
CA LEU A 423 0.42 7.43 -0.19
C LEU A 423 0.20 7.16 -1.69
N ALA A 424 0.48 8.15 -2.55
CA ALA A 424 0.33 7.98 -3.99
C ALA A 424 1.42 7.07 -4.58
N ASP A 425 2.67 7.27 -4.14
CA ASP A 425 3.83 6.49 -4.57
C ASP A 425 3.70 4.99 -4.23
N ALA A 426 3.02 4.67 -3.12
CA ALA A 426 2.65 3.31 -2.74
C ALA A 426 1.33 2.79 -3.35
N VAL A 427 0.72 3.54 -4.26
CA VAL A 427 -0.55 3.23 -4.94
C VAL A 427 -1.79 3.21 -4.00
N PHE A 428 -1.69 3.83 -2.83
CA PHE A 428 -2.70 3.82 -1.78
C PHE A 428 -3.70 4.99 -1.81
N CYS A 429 -3.82 5.77 -2.91
CA CYS A 429 -4.85 6.83 -3.03
C CYS A 429 -6.28 6.34 -2.78
N HIS A 430 -6.57 5.07 -3.10
CA HIS A 430 -7.87 4.46 -2.88
C HIS A 430 -8.16 4.20 -1.40
N VAL A 431 -7.14 3.85 -0.61
CA VAL A 431 -7.22 3.75 0.85
C VAL A 431 -7.59 5.09 1.46
N TYR A 432 -6.93 6.15 0.99
CA TYR A 432 -7.22 7.52 1.42
C TYR A 432 -8.67 7.91 1.13
N TYR A 433 -9.18 7.56 -0.07
CA TYR A 433 -10.58 7.77 -0.43
C TYR A 433 -11.53 7.07 0.57
N ASP A 434 -11.26 5.81 0.94
CA ASP A 434 -12.12 5.03 1.84
C ASP A 434 -12.00 5.40 3.31
N SER A 435 -10.87 5.98 3.72
CA SER A 435 -10.59 6.37 5.11
C SER A 435 -11.30 7.64 5.58
N GLY A 436 -12.12 8.28 4.72
CA GLY A 436 -12.79 9.53 5.07
C GLY A 436 -12.15 10.80 4.48
N GLY A 437 -10.99 10.70 3.82
CA GLY A 437 -10.24 11.84 3.31
C GLY A 437 -9.63 12.71 4.43
N GLY A 438 -9.04 13.86 4.09
CA GLY A 438 -8.48 14.84 5.04
C GLY A 438 -6.99 14.62 5.37
N GLU A 439 -6.31 15.66 5.85
CA GLU A 439 -4.85 15.67 6.05
C GLU A 439 -4.37 14.57 7.01
N GLN A 440 -5.09 14.34 8.11
CA GLN A 440 -4.75 13.26 9.03
C GLN A 440 -4.83 11.88 8.38
N MET A 441 -5.81 11.62 7.50
CA MET A 441 -5.87 10.32 6.80
C MET A 441 -4.78 10.19 5.76
N ALA A 442 -4.42 11.29 5.08
CA ALA A 442 -3.27 11.30 4.20
C ALA A 442 -1.99 11.00 4.98
N ALA A 443 -1.80 11.61 6.15
CA ALA A 443 -0.67 11.37 7.04
C ALA A 443 -0.57 9.90 7.46
N ILE A 444 -1.68 9.29 7.89
CA ILE A 444 -1.70 7.88 8.30
C ILE A 444 -1.43 6.94 7.12
N ALA A 445 -2.11 7.15 5.99
CA ALA A 445 -1.91 6.33 4.81
C ALA A 445 -0.48 6.45 4.28
N GLY A 446 0.09 7.67 4.29
CA GLY A 446 1.49 7.91 3.96
C GLY A 446 2.47 7.28 4.95
N LEU A 447 2.15 7.30 6.26
CA LEU A 447 2.91 6.58 7.30
C LEU A 447 2.87 5.07 7.10
N GLY A 448 1.85 4.53 6.43
CA GLY A 448 1.77 3.12 6.08
C GLY A 448 2.99 2.62 5.30
N CYS A 449 3.70 3.53 4.62
CA CYS A 449 4.93 3.23 3.88
C CYS A 449 6.18 3.17 4.78
N VAL A 450 6.13 3.64 6.03
CA VAL A 450 7.32 3.67 6.91
C VAL A 450 7.85 2.28 7.20
N ALA A 451 6.98 1.26 7.30
CA ALA A 451 7.42 -0.12 7.48
C ALA A 451 8.28 -0.62 6.30
N HIS A 452 7.95 -0.20 5.08
CA HIS A 452 8.75 -0.45 3.87
C HIS A 452 10.03 0.40 3.88
N ASP A 453 9.87 1.72 3.99
CA ASP A 453 10.97 2.69 3.91
C ASP A 453 12.04 2.50 5.00
N TRP A 454 11.66 1.94 6.16
CA TRP A 454 12.60 1.61 7.24
C TRP A 454 13.59 0.51 6.84
N ILE A 455 13.12 -0.55 6.19
CA ILE A 455 13.98 -1.66 5.74
C ILE A 455 14.82 -1.23 4.54
N ASP A 456 14.25 -0.38 3.68
CA ASP A 456 14.87 0.06 2.43
C ASP A 456 15.74 1.31 2.54
N LEU A 457 15.74 1.98 3.71
CA LEU A 457 16.41 3.25 3.94
C LEU A 457 17.82 3.34 3.36
N GLY A 458 18.68 2.36 3.66
CA GLY A 458 20.05 2.38 3.15
C GLY A 458 20.09 2.29 1.63
N ALA A 459 19.36 1.33 1.07
CA ALA A 459 19.30 1.12 -0.37
C ALA A 459 18.75 2.34 -1.11
N ASP A 460 17.68 2.94 -0.60
CA ASP A 460 17.04 4.11 -1.18
C ASP A 460 18.01 5.30 -1.18
N VAL A 461 18.68 5.55 -0.06
CA VAL A 461 19.68 6.62 0.03
C VAL A 461 20.84 6.39 -0.95
N LEU A 462 21.36 5.16 -1.04
CA LEU A 462 22.51 4.84 -1.90
C LEU A 462 22.20 4.97 -3.39
N CYS A 463 20.99 4.59 -3.81
CA CYS A 463 20.55 4.74 -5.20
C CYS A 463 19.98 6.13 -5.50
N GLY A 464 19.97 7.04 -4.53
CA GLY A 464 19.40 8.36 -4.66
C GLY A 464 17.91 8.35 -4.96
N GLU A 465 17.17 7.42 -4.35
CA GLU A 465 15.71 7.42 -4.41
C GLU A 465 15.14 8.67 -3.72
N VAL A 466 14.09 9.24 -4.30
CA VAL A 466 13.53 10.53 -3.87
C VAL A 466 12.31 10.37 -2.95
N SER A 467 11.82 9.14 -2.80
CA SER A 467 10.57 8.87 -2.11
C SER A 467 10.74 8.43 -0.65
N ASN A 468 11.91 8.06 -0.14
CA ASN A 468 11.99 7.53 1.23
C ASN A 468 11.59 8.59 2.29
N ILE A 469 10.64 8.24 3.17
CA ILE A 469 10.06 9.17 4.15
C ILE A 469 10.97 9.40 5.38
N ILE A 470 11.80 8.42 5.77
CA ILE A 470 12.54 8.44 7.04
C ILE A 470 13.46 9.67 7.15
N PRO A 471 14.23 10.08 6.11
CA PRO A 471 15.03 11.29 6.18
C PRO A 471 14.21 12.54 6.51
N SER A 472 12.94 12.62 6.07
CA SER A 472 12.09 13.76 6.43
C SER A 472 11.69 13.74 7.92
N LEU A 473 11.39 12.55 8.44
CA LEU A 473 11.02 12.37 9.86
C LEU A 473 12.21 12.64 10.80
N THR A 474 13.43 12.28 10.41
CA THR A 474 14.64 12.55 11.20
C THR A 474 15.25 13.93 10.93
N ARG A 475 14.62 14.77 10.10
CA ARG A 475 15.18 16.06 9.63
C ARG A 475 16.55 15.89 8.93
N GLY A 476 16.69 14.76 8.26
CA GLY A 476 17.78 14.32 7.41
C GLY A 476 19.01 13.84 8.18
N SER A 477 18.80 13.35 9.40
CA SER A 477 19.84 12.65 10.17
C SER A 477 19.73 11.13 9.96
N LEU A 478 20.85 10.48 9.70
CA LEU A 478 20.99 9.01 9.71
C LEU A 478 21.75 8.52 10.96
N GLU A 479 21.91 9.38 11.97
CA GLU A 479 22.50 9.00 13.25
C GLU A 479 21.56 8.10 14.04
N GLU A 480 22.13 7.29 14.94
CA GLU A 480 21.38 6.27 15.69
C GLU A 480 20.25 6.87 16.53
N GLU A 481 20.51 7.96 17.27
CA GLU A 481 19.54 8.53 18.20
C GLU A 481 18.28 9.08 17.49
N PRO A 482 18.37 9.92 16.43
CA PRO A 482 17.18 10.37 15.70
C PRO A 482 16.39 9.23 15.05
N LEU A 483 17.07 8.23 14.50
CA LEU A 483 16.40 7.06 13.90
C LEU A 483 15.66 6.26 14.98
N ALA A 484 16.25 6.09 16.16
CA ALA A 484 15.62 5.39 17.28
C ALA A 484 14.39 6.13 17.80
N GLU A 485 14.41 7.46 17.82
CA GLU A 485 13.27 8.27 18.23
C GLU A 485 12.10 8.13 17.24
N VAL A 486 12.36 8.22 15.93
CA VAL A 486 11.34 7.96 14.89
C VAL A 486 10.78 6.54 15.01
N TYR A 487 11.65 5.55 15.20
CA TYR A 487 11.26 4.14 15.36
C TYR A 487 10.37 3.95 16.60
N SER A 488 10.79 4.48 17.76
CA SER A 488 10.02 4.42 19.01
C SER A 488 8.62 5.04 18.89
N ARG A 489 8.51 6.17 18.17
CA ARG A 489 7.24 6.85 17.89
C ARG A 489 6.35 6.06 16.94
N LEU A 490 6.93 5.34 15.98
CA LEU A 490 6.16 4.45 15.11
C LEU A 490 5.53 3.31 15.90
N ILE A 491 6.26 2.69 16.84
CA ILE A 491 5.68 1.69 17.74
C ILE A 491 4.52 2.30 18.53
N GLY A 492 4.72 3.50 19.10
CA GLY A 492 3.67 4.21 19.82
C GLY A 492 2.43 4.50 18.96
N ALA A 493 2.62 4.88 17.69
CA ALA A 493 1.56 5.07 16.73
C ALA A 493 0.82 3.75 16.42
N MET A 494 1.54 2.65 16.19
CA MET A 494 0.94 1.32 15.98
C MET A 494 0.08 0.90 17.17
N ILE A 495 0.58 1.08 18.41
CA ILE A 495 -0.17 0.78 19.63
C ILE A 495 -1.40 1.68 19.75
N TRP A 496 -1.26 2.97 19.42
CA TRP A 496 -2.38 3.90 19.44
C TRP A 496 -3.48 3.48 18.47
N TYR A 497 -3.14 3.15 17.22
CA TYR A 497 -4.11 2.69 16.23
C TYR A 497 -4.76 1.37 16.63
N ARG A 498 -3.97 0.38 17.06
CA ARG A 498 -4.46 -0.89 17.60
C ARG A 498 -5.52 -0.68 18.69
N ASN A 499 -5.34 0.32 19.56
CA ASN A 499 -6.23 0.54 20.71
C ASN A 499 -7.42 1.46 20.43
N ASN A 500 -7.30 2.40 19.49
CA ASN A 500 -8.29 3.48 19.32
C ASN A 500 -9.00 3.45 17.96
N ASP A 501 -8.32 3.01 16.89
CA ASP A 501 -8.85 3.04 15.53
C ASP A 501 -8.33 1.87 14.66
N PRO A 502 -8.45 0.60 15.14
CA PRO A 502 -7.75 -0.54 14.54
C PRO A 502 -8.29 -0.97 13.19
N TYR A 503 -9.48 -0.48 12.80
CA TYR A 503 -10.18 -0.85 11.57
C TYR A 503 -10.26 0.29 10.55
N ASN A 504 -9.53 1.39 10.77
CA ASN A 504 -9.39 2.46 9.79
C ASN A 504 -8.60 1.96 8.58
N PRO A 505 -9.08 2.10 7.33
CA PRO A 505 -8.34 1.64 6.16
C PRO A 505 -6.91 2.20 6.08
N ALA A 506 -6.68 3.46 6.47
CA ALA A 506 -5.35 4.05 6.54
C ALA A 506 -4.47 3.40 7.62
N ALA A 507 -5.04 3.06 8.79
CA ALA A 507 -4.30 2.35 9.83
C ALA A 507 -4.02 0.90 9.44
N LEU A 508 -4.99 0.22 8.82
CA LEU A 508 -4.83 -1.12 8.27
C LEU A 508 -3.78 -1.15 7.16
N CYS A 509 -3.62 -0.07 6.40
CA CYS A 509 -2.53 0.06 5.45
C CYS A 509 -1.17 -0.07 6.12
N LEU A 510 -0.95 0.55 7.30
CA LEU A 510 0.28 0.37 8.07
C LEU A 510 0.47 -1.09 8.51
N LEU A 511 -0.59 -1.72 9.04
CA LEU A 511 -0.54 -3.11 9.48
C LEU A 511 -0.20 -4.07 8.34
N PHE A 512 -0.93 -4.00 7.24
CA PHE A 512 -0.78 -4.94 6.13
C PHE A 512 0.45 -4.65 5.26
N THR A 513 1.00 -3.43 5.27
CA THR A 513 2.36 -3.21 4.72
C THR A 513 3.40 -4.00 5.52
N HIS A 514 3.32 -4.05 6.85
CA HIS A 514 4.26 -4.85 7.65
C HIS A 514 4.21 -6.35 7.27
N TRP A 515 3.01 -6.92 7.16
CA TRP A 515 2.85 -8.34 6.79
C TRP A 515 3.28 -8.61 5.36
N TRP A 516 2.95 -7.70 4.44
CA TRP A 516 3.47 -7.76 3.07
C TRP A 516 4.99 -7.77 3.02
N GLN A 517 5.67 -6.93 3.80
CA GLN A 517 7.14 -6.92 3.84
C GLN A 517 7.75 -8.26 4.28
N LEU A 518 7.07 -9.02 5.15
CA LEU A 518 7.51 -10.35 5.57
C LEU A 518 7.32 -11.42 4.50
N SER A 519 6.41 -11.19 3.54
CA SER A 519 6.16 -12.04 2.37
C SER A 519 6.77 -11.49 1.07
N ASN A 520 7.50 -10.37 1.13
CA ASN A 520 7.98 -9.67 -0.06
C ASN A 520 9.37 -10.17 -0.50
N CYS A 521 9.46 -10.48 -1.79
CA CYS A 521 10.65 -10.93 -2.48
C CYS A 521 11.82 -9.92 -2.54
N ARG A 522 11.67 -8.68 -2.05
CA ARG A 522 12.76 -7.69 -2.19
C ARG A 522 13.62 -7.53 -0.95
N HIS A 523 13.00 -7.58 0.22
CA HIS A 523 13.59 -6.97 1.41
C HIS A 523 14.03 -8.00 2.46
N ARG A 524 13.51 -9.24 2.39
CA ARG A 524 13.91 -10.36 3.26
C ARG A 524 14.18 -9.98 4.72
N PRO A 525 13.21 -9.37 5.44
CA PRO A 525 13.48 -8.71 6.72
C PRO A 525 14.07 -9.65 7.78
N VAL A 526 13.62 -10.91 7.81
CA VAL A 526 14.12 -11.94 8.74
C VAL A 526 15.56 -12.32 8.40
N THR A 527 15.93 -12.47 7.13
CA THR A 527 17.33 -12.70 6.74
C THR A 527 18.20 -11.49 7.09
N LEU A 528 17.71 -10.25 6.91
CA LEU A 528 18.43 -9.03 7.28
C LEU A 528 18.71 -8.95 8.78
N LEU A 529 17.73 -9.27 9.63
CA LEU A 529 17.90 -9.39 11.08
C LEU A 529 19.11 -10.28 11.42
N GLY A 530 19.25 -11.43 10.76
CA GLY A 530 20.35 -12.37 10.94
C GLY A 530 21.74 -11.89 10.48
N ARG A 531 21.84 -10.69 9.91
CA ARG A 531 23.10 -10.02 9.52
C ARG A 531 23.60 -9.03 10.56
N THR A 532 22.87 -8.86 11.65
CA THR A 532 23.25 -8.03 12.79
C THR A 532 23.63 -8.88 14.00
N ASP A 533 24.40 -8.30 14.92
CA ASP A 533 24.74 -8.89 16.22
C ASP A 533 23.99 -8.20 17.37
N ILE A 534 22.81 -7.65 17.07
CA ILE A 534 22.03 -6.93 18.06
C ILE A 534 21.24 -7.95 18.88
N GLY A 535 21.45 -7.94 20.20
CA GLY A 535 20.75 -8.76 21.17
C GLY A 535 19.58 -8.02 21.81
N VAL A 536 19.32 -8.30 23.09
CA VAL A 536 18.21 -7.72 23.86
C VAL A 536 18.24 -6.18 23.85
N GLU A 537 19.41 -5.56 23.74
CA GLU A 537 19.58 -4.11 23.61
C GLU A 537 18.96 -3.49 22.35
N ALA A 538 18.56 -4.31 21.36
CA ALA A 538 17.79 -3.87 20.19
C ALA A 538 16.38 -3.44 20.54
N ALA A 539 15.81 -4.01 21.60
CA ALA A 539 14.42 -3.80 21.95
C ALA A 539 14.22 -2.33 22.35
N ILE A 540 13.18 -1.69 21.81
CA ILE A 540 12.93 -0.26 21.93
C ILE A 540 11.54 -0.04 22.50
N ALA A 541 11.45 0.80 23.53
CA ALA A 541 10.16 1.18 24.12
C ALA A 541 9.35 2.05 23.14
N PRO A 542 8.02 1.95 23.13
CA PRO A 542 7.17 2.88 22.40
C PRO A 542 7.17 4.28 23.03
N THR A 543 7.21 5.31 22.19
CA THR A 543 6.88 6.69 22.58
C THR A 543 5.43 6.96 22.21
N MET A 544 4.54 6.95 23.20
CA MET A 544 3.10 7.09 22.96
C MET A 544 2.73 8.51 22.49
N PRO A 545 1.86 8.66 21.48
CA PRO A 545 1.30 9.95 21.11
C PRO A 545 0.19 10.38 22.09
N ASP A 546 0.02 11.69 22.29
CA ASP A 546 -1.03 12.25 23.14
C ASP A 546 -2.44 12.15 22.51
N GLY A 547 -2.50 11.95 21.19
CA GLY A 547 -3.71 11.84 20.40
C GLY A 547 -3.47 11.04 19.13
N ARG A 548 -4.34 11.21 18.13
CA ARG A 548 -4.14 10.58 16.81
C ARG A 548 -2.78 11.05 16.24
N PRO A 549 -1.86 10.13 15.89
CA PRO A 549 -0.56 10.48 15.31
C PRO A 549 -0.67 11.35 14.05
N GLU A 550 0.09 12.44 14.03
CA GLU A 550 0.34 13.30 12.86
C GLU A 550 1.82 13.19 12.45
N LEU A 551 2.20 13.58 11.23
CA LEU A 551 3.61 13.47 10.80
C LEU A 551 4.57 14.31 11.65
N GLU A 552 4.14 15.44 12.19
CA GLU A 552 4.99 16.27 13.05
C GLU A 552 5.32 15.57 14.38
N HIS A 553 4.48 14.64 14.85
CA HIS A 553 4.78 13.81 16.03
C HIS A 553 6.15 13.12 15.90
N PHE A 554 6.51 12.69 14.69
CA PHE A 554 7.74 11.95 14.39
C PHE A 554 8.98 12.84 14.28
N ARG A 555 8.81 14.15 14.07
CA ARG A 555 9.91 15.11 13.92
C ARG A 555 10.39 15.73 15.22
N VAL A 556 9.70 15.44 16.33
CA VAL A 556 10.16 15.82 17.66
C VAL A 556 11.51 15.14 17.91
N ASN A 557 12.43 15.89 18.51
CA ASN A 557 13.80 15.43 18.76
C ASN A 557 14.21 15.60 20.22
N GLY A 558 15.19 14.78 20.63
CA GLY A 558 15.78 14.84 21.97
C GLY A 558 15.00 14.04 23.01
N THR A 559 14.04 13.22 22.60
CA THR A 559 13.39 12.28 23.52
C THR A 559 14.31 11.09 23.74
N ARG A 560 14.69 10.86 24.99
CA ARG A 560 15.51 9.70 25.32
C ARG A 560 14.70 8.43 25.13
N VAL A 561 15.14 7.58 24.20
CA VAL A 561 14.52 6.28 23.93
C VAL A 561 15.01 5.24 24.93
N GLU A 562 14.07 4.58 25.61
CA GLU A 562 14.37 3.42 26.46
C GLU A 562 14.63 2.19 25.59
N ARG A 563 15.64 1.39 25.98
CA ARG A 563 16.04 0.16 25.28
C ARG A 563 16.33 -0.99 26.24
N GLY A 564 16.31 -2.22 25.73
CA GLY A 564 16.78 -3.40 26.43
C GLY A 564 15.69 -4.27 27.04
N GLU A 565 15.93 -4.78 28.25
CA GLU A 565 15.07 -5.79 28.88
C GLU A 565 13.63 -5.34 29.14
N GLY A 566 13.40 -4.07 29.44
CA GLY A 566 12.05 -3.52 29.70
C GLY A 566 11.13 -3.63 28.48
N PRO A 567 11.50 -3.08 27.33
CA PRO A 567 10.77 -3.25 26.07
C PRO A 567 10.60 -4.72 25.67
N LEU A 568 11.65 -5.53 25.79
CA LEU A 568 11.56 -6.97 25.48
C LEU A 568 10.52 -7.68 26.37
N SER A 569 10.53 -7.39 27.67
CA SER A 569 9.55 -7.94 28.62
C SER A 569 8.12 -7.52 28.28
N SER A 570 7.94 -6.31 27.74
CA SER A 570 6.64 -5.81 27.29
C SER A 570 6.14 -6.56 26.05
N ALA A 571 7.04 -6.82 25.09
CA ALA A 571 6.74 -7.65 23.92
C ALA A 571 6.38 -9.09 24.33
N GLU A 572 7.12 -9.68 25.27
CA GLU A 572 6.82 -11.01 25.82
C GLU A 572 5.48 -11.06 26.54
N ALA A 573 5.15 -10.04 27.34
CA ALA A 573 3.87 -9.94 28.02
C ALA A 573 2.71 -9.83 27.03
N ARG A 574 2.87 -9.05 25.95
CA ARG A 574 1.89 -8.93 24.87
C ARG A 574 1.67 -10.27 24.16
N LEU A 575 2.75 -10.96 23.80
CA LEU A 575 2.69 -12.28 23.18
C LEU A 575 2.04 -13.31 24.11
N ALA A 576 2.39 -13.32 25.40
CA ALA A 576 1.81 -14.23 26.38
C ALA A 576 0.30 -13.98 26.58
N ALA A 577 -0.11 -12.71 26.62
CA ALA A 577 -1.53 -12.34 26.70
C ALA A 577 -2.30 -12.86 25.48
N LEU A 578 -1.74 -12.68 24.28
CA LEU A 578 -2.34 -13.19 23.04
C LEU A 578 -2.44 -14.73 23.06
N VAL A 579 -1.35 -15.44 23.37
CA VAL A 579 -1.31 -16.92 23.40
C VAL A 579 -2.24 -17.51 24.47
N SER A 580 -2.51 -16.77 25.54
CA SER A 580 -3.46 -17.19 26.59
C SER A 580 -4.93 -17.13 26.16
N GLY A 581 -5.22 -16.43 25.06
CA GLY A 581 -6.55 -16.31 24.46
C GLY A 581 -6.89 -17.46 23.49
N ASP A 582 -8.14 -17.43 23.01
CA ASP A 582 -8.61 -18.31 21.94
C ASP A 582 -8.24 -17.71 20.58
N ILE A 583 -6.97 -17.87 20.19
CA ILE A 583 -6.44 -17.30 18.94
C ILE A 583 -6.73 -18.17 17.71
N LEU A 584 -6.77 -17.54 16.55
CA LEU A 584 -6.95 -18.25 15.28
C LEU A 584 -5.82 -19.27 15.05
N PRO A 585 -6.12 -20.44 14.44
CA PRO A 585 -5.11 -21.43 14.07
C PRO A 585 -4.00 -20.85 13.19
N GLU A 586 -4.36 -19.97 12.25
CA GLU A 586 -3.42 -19.31 11.35
C GLU A 586 -2.48 -18.36 12.11
N THR A 587 -3.02 -17.58 13.05
CA THR A 587 -2.23 -16.72 13.96
C THR A 587 -1.28 -17.56 14.82
N ARG A 588 -1.76 -18.69 15.34
CA ARG A 588 -0.93 -19.63 16.12
C ARG A 588 0.24 -20.16 15.29
N ALA A 589 0.00 -20.51 14.03
CA ALA A 589 1.05 -20.94 13.12
C ALA A 589 2.11 -19.85 12.90
N VAL A 590 1.71 -18.59 12.71
CA VAL A 590 2.66 -17.46 12.61
C VAL A 590 3.49 -17.31 13.89
N ILE A 591 2.88 -17.50 15.07
CA ILE A 591 3.61 -17.48 16.34
C ILE A 591 4.66 -18.59 16.39
N GLU A 592 4.30 -19.81 16.01
CA GLU A 592 5.18 -20.98 16.05
C GLU A 592 6.32 -20.91 15.03
N HIS A 593 6.03 -20.49 13.80
CA HIS A 593 6.97 -20.53 12.68
C HIS A 593 7.78 -19.24 12.47
N LEU A 594 7.32 -18.11 12.98
CA LEU A 594 7.99 -16.81 12.81
C LEU A 594 8.31 -16.13 14.14
N VAL A 595 7.29 -15.79 14.93
CA VAL A 595 7.46 -14.87 16.07
C VAL A 595 8.28 -15.49 17.19
N ASN A 596 8.00 -16.74 17.58
CA ASN A 596 8.79 -17.44 18.60
C ASN A 596 10.26 -17.64 18.20
N PRO A 597 10.58 -18.12 16.98
CA PRO A 597 11.94 -18.17 16.49
C PRO A 597 12.66 -16.81 16.51
N VAL A 598 12.00 -15.73 16.05
CA VAL A 598 12.56 -14.38 16.08
C VAL A 598 12.83 -13.91 17.51
N MET A 599 11.88 -14.09 18.43
CA MET A 599 12.04 -13.76 19.84
C MET A 599 13.16 -14.57 20.50
N ALA A 600 13.31 -15.84 20.13
CA ALA A 600 14.40 -16.68 20.62
C ALA A 600 15.76 -16.18 20.11
N TYR A 601 15.85 -15.78 18.83
CA TYR A 601 17.06 -15.20 18.25
C TYR A 601 17.46 -13.89 18.94
N VAL A 602 16.52 -12.97 19.15
CA VAL A 602 16.75 -11.70 19.88
C VAL A 602 17.29 -11.94 21.29
N LYS A 603 16.88 -13.05 21.94
CA LYS A 603 17.36 -13.48 23.26
C LYS A 603 18.71 -14.21 23.22
N GLY A 604 19.39 -14.27 22.08
CA GLY A 604 20.69 -14.90 21.91
C GLY A 604 20.64 -16.33 21.39
N GLY A 605 19.53 -16.76 20.78
CA GLY A 605 19.46 -18.01 20.02
C GLY A 605 20.23 -17.92 18.70
N ASP A 606 20.70 -19.06 18.19
CA ASP A 606 21.63 -19.09 17.04
C ASP A 606 20.95 -19.21 15.67
N SER A 607 19.62 -19.35 15.61
CA SER A 607 18.88 -19.65 14.39
C SER A 607 17.66 -18.75 14.18
N LEU A 608 17.44 -18.37 12.92
CA LEU A 608 16.22 -17.73 12.42
C LEU A 608 15.55 -18.65 11.39
N PRO A 609 14.22 -18.58 11.22
CA PRO A 609 13.54 -19.35 10.20
C PRO A 609 13.89 -18.81 8.82
N ALA A 610 13.99 -19.70 7.84
CA ALA A 610 14.09 -19.31 6.44
C ALA A 610 12.72 -18.80 5.94
N GLU A 611 12.71 -17.94 4.91
CA GLU A 611 11.44 -17.38 4.41
C GLU A 611 10.46 -18.46 3.93
N SER A 612 10.94 -19.53 3.29
CA SER A 612 10.10 -20.66 2.88
C SER A 612 9.47 -21.45 4.05
N GLU A 613 9.92 -21.24 5.29
CA GLU A 613 9.38 -21.94 6.47
C GLU A 613 8.20 -21.20 7.11
N TYR A 614 8.07 -19.89 6.89
CA TYR A 614 7.04 -19.08 7.54
C TYR A 614 6.11 -18.36 6.57
N VAL A 615 6.52 -18.07 5.33
CA VAL A 615 5.73 -17.23 4.40
C VAL A 615 4.33 -17.79 4.20
N GLY A 616 4.18 -19.11 3.96
CA GLY A 616 2.85 -19.73 3.83
C GLY A 616 1.94 -19.45 5.03
N THR A 617 2.48 -19.51 6.25
CA THR A 617 1.71 -19.21 7.49
C THR A 617 1.30 -17.75 7.57
N VAL A 618 2.15 -16.81 7.14
CA VAL A 618 1.84 -15.39 7.06
C VAL A 618 0.71 -15.15 6.05
N LEU A 619 0.83 -15.70 4.83
CA LEU A 619 -0.22 -15.57 3.81
C LEU A 619 -1.56 -16.11 4.29
N ALA A 620 -1.57 -17.25 4.99
CA ALA A 620 -2.78 -17.83 5.56
C ALA A 620 -3.39 -16.93 6.64
N ALA A 621 -2.57 -16.36 7.52
CA ALA A 621 -3.04 -15.44 8.56
C ALA A 621 -3.63 -14.15 7.97
N GLU A 622 -3.05 -13.59 6.92
CA GLU A 622 -3.58 -12.40 6.23
C GLU A 622 -5.00 -12.61 5.70
N VAL A 623 -5.31 -13.83 5.27
CA VAL A 623 -6.61 -14.19 4.68
C VAL A 623 -7.61 -14.82 5.64
N ALA A 624 -7.24 -15.00 6.91
CA ALA A 624 -8.02 -15.68 7.92
C ALA A 624 -9.35 -14.98 8.28
N TYR A 625 -10.25 -15.77 8.89
CA TYR A 625 -11.54 -15.34 9.41
C TYR A 625 -11.75 -15.85 10.85
N PRO A 626 -12.51 -15.14 11.70
CA PRO A 626 -13.21 -13.86 11.42
C PRO A 626 -12.25 -12.67 11.30
N HIS A 627 -12.56 -11.70 10.42
CA HIS A 627 -11.66 -10.58 10.15
C HIS A 627 -11.38 -9.69 11.35
N GLY A 628 -12.40 -9.38 12.15
CA GLY A 628 -12.23 -8.54 13.35
C GLY A 628 -11.20 -9.13 14.31
N GLN A 629 -11.29 -10.44 14.55
CA GLN A 629 -10.33 -11.16 15.39
C GLN A 629 -8.94 -11.18 14.75
N LYS A 630 -8.83 -11.61 13.48
CA LYS A 630 -7.57 -11.61 12.72
C LYS A 630 -6.83 -10.27 12.83
N ILE A 631 -7.51 -9.15 12.58
CA ILE A 631 -6.90 -7.81 12.56
C ILE A 631 -6.29 -7.47 13.92
N MET A 632 -7.01 -7.74 15.01
CA MET A 632 -6.50 -7.47 16.36
C MET A 632 -5.28 -8.33 16.70
N GLU A 633 -5.33 -9.62 16.34
CA GLU A 633 -4.22 -10.55 16.56
C GLU A 633 -2.97 -10.17 15.74
N LEU A 634 -3.17 -9.82 14.46
CA LEU A 634 -2.10 -9.36 13.58
C LEU A 634 -1.49 -8.03 14.05
N TRP A 635 -2.29 -7.10 14.59
CA TRP A 635 -1.75 -5.90 15.23
C TRP A 635 -0.82 -6.24 16.39
N ASP A 636 -1.27 -7.12 17.30
CA ASP A 636 -0.48 -7.50 18.47
C ASP A 636 0.82 -8.20 18.08
N LEU A 637 0.80 -9.11 17.10
CA LEU A 637 2.01 -9.77 16.59
C LEU A 637 2.98 -8.80 15.89
N ALA A 638 2.46 -7.88 15.08
CA ALA A 638 3.29 -6.85 14.47
C ALA A 638 3.98 -6.02 15.55
N ILE A 639 3.23 -5.53 16.54
CA ILE A 639 3.79 -4.73 17.65
C ILE A 639 4.86 -5.52 18.42
N VAL A 640 4.67 -6.84 18.67
CA VAL A 640 5.71 -7.68 19.30
C VAL A 640 7.02 -7.64 18.52
N MET A 641 6.98 -7.81 17.19
CA MET A 641 8.18 -7.80 16.35
C MET A 641 8.91 -6.44 16.33
N TRP A 642 8.17 -5.35 16.46
CA TRP A 642 8.76 -4.01 16.54
C TRP A 642 9.29 -3.70 17.95
N GLU A 643 8.53 -3.96 19.01
CA GLU A 643 8.94 -3.74 20.41
C GLU A 643 10.17 -4.58 20.80
N CYS A 644 10.27 -5.82 20.30
CA CYS A 644 11.43 -6.68 20.58
C CYS A 644 12.69 -6.28 19.81
N GLY A 645 12.61 -5.28 18.92
CA GLY A 645 13.76 -4.78 18.16
C GLY A 645 14.14 -5.60 16.93
N ALA A 646 13.34 -6.59 16.53
CA ALA A 646 13.61 -7.38 15.33
C ALA A 646 13.56 -6.51 14.07
N MET A 647 12.55 -5.65 13.96
CA MET A 647 12.45 -4.73 12.81
C MET A 647 13.49 -3.62 12.87
N TRP A 648 13.89 -3.17 14.08
CA TRP A 648 15.01 -2.23 14.25
C TRP A 648 16.28 -2.81 13.64
N ALA A 649 16.65 -4.03 14.04
CA ALA A 649 17.82 -4.71 13.55
C ALA A 649 17.79 -4.98 12.02
N ALA A 650 16.63 -5.34 11.47
CA ALA A 650 16.48 -5.48 10.02
C ALA A 650 16.77 -4.16 9.27
N GLY A 651 16.27 -3.02 9.76
CA GLY A 651 16.57 -1.70 9.17
C GLY A 651 18.04 -1.27 9.35
N VAL A 652 18.65 -1.57 10.49
CA VAL A 652 20.10 -1.36 10.71
C VAL A 652 20.94 -2.15 9.70
N ALA A 653 20.56 -3.41 9.41
CA ALA A 653 21.21 -4.17 8.35
C ALA A 653 20.98 -3.53 6.97
N GLY A 654 19.76 -3.06 6.70
CA GLY A 654 19.44 -2.34 5.46
C GLY A 654 20.28 -1.08 5.24
N LEU A 655 20.58 -0.33 6.31
CA LEU A 655 21.50 0.83 6.26
C LEU A 655 22.93 0.49 5.84
N CYS A 656 23.34 -0.78 5.95
CA CYS A 656 24.67 -1.24 5.62
C CYS A 656 24.86 -1.61 4.15
N TYR A 657 23.80 -1.55 3.33
CA TYR A 657 23.93 -1.82 1.90
C TYR A 657 24.96 -0.91 1.24
N THR A 658 25.51 -1.37 0.13
CA THR A 658 26.21 -0.53 -0.85
C THR A 658 25.59 -0.78 -2.22
N HIS A 659 25.61 0.24 -3.08
CA HIS A 659 25.05 0.16 -4.43
C HIS A 659 26.08 0.57 -5.46
N THR A 660 26.18 -0.22 -6.53
CA THR A 660 27.00 0.07 -7.70
C THR A 660 26.14 0.01 -8.95
N GLY A 661 25.66 1.17 -9.41
CA GLY A 661 24.81 1.23 -10.60
C GLY A 661 24.24 2.62 -10.87
N LYS A 662 23.16 2.66 -11.63
CA LYS A 662 22.43 3.91 -11.88
C LYS A 662 21.50 4.25 -10.73
N ALA A 663 21.23 5.54 -10.57
CA ALA A 663 20.24 6.05 -9.64
C ALA A 663 18.84 5.49 -9.96
N ASN A 664 17.96 5.49 -8.94
CA ASN A 664 16.71 4.73 -8.89
C ASN A 664 16.94 3.22 -9.03
N CYS A 665 16.52 2.42 -8.06
CA CYS A 665 16.67 0.96 -8.13
C CYS A 665 15.44 0.21 -7.61
N ASP A 666 14.31 0.91 -7.50
CA ASP A 666 13.09 0.44 -6.85
C ASP A 666 12.31 -0.58 -7.69
N ARG A 667 12.93 -1.16 -8.72
CA ARG A 667 12.35 -2.20 -9.56
C ARG A 667 13.44 -3.06 -10.19
N ALA A 668 13.04 -4.23 -10.67
CA ALA A 668 13.92 -5.06 -11.47
C ALA A 668 14.25 -4.31 -12.76
N ARG A 669 15.54 -4.09 -13.00
CA ARG A 669 16.03 -3.53 -14.26
C ARG A 669 17.11 -4.43 -14.83
N HIS A 670 17.27 -4.39 -16.15
CA HIS A 670 18.27 -5.21 -16.86
C HIS A 670 19.72 -4.78 -16.58
N ASP A 671 19.95 -3.62 -15.97
CA ASP A 671 21.27 -3.15 -15.55
C ASP A 671 21.69 -3.65 -14.15
N LEU A 672 20.78 -4.28 -13.39
CA LEU A 672 21.08 -4.84 -12.08
C LEU A 672 21.63 -6.28 -12.20
N ALA A 673 22.80 -6.52 -11.63
CA ALA A 673 23.42 -7.84 -11.49
C ALA A 673 23.49 -8.24 -10.01
N ASP A 674 23.78 -9.52 -9.72
CA ASP A 674 23.84 -10.03 -8.34
C ASP A 674 24.88 -9.28 -7.47
N HIS A 675 25.89 -8.67 -8.10
CA HIS A 675 26.92 -7.87 -7.42
C HIS A 675 26.59 -6.37 -7.31
N THR A 676 25.43 -5.93 -7.81
CA THR A 676 25.00 -4.52 -7.71
C THR A 676 24.79 -4.11 -6.25
N TRP A 677 24.36 -5.06 -5.42
CA TRP A 677 24.16 -4.90 -3.98
C TRP A 677 25.20 -5.70 -3.22
N THR A 678 26.02 -5.04 -2.39
CA THR A 678 27.03 -5.70 -1.54
C THR A 678 27.03 -5.22 -0.11
#